data_AF-A0AAD2HLY3-F1
#
_entry.id   AF-A0AAD2HLY3-F1
#
_cell.length_a   1.000
_cell.length_b   1.000
_cell.length_c   1.000
_cell.angle_alpha   90.00
_cell.angle_beta   90.00
_cell.angle_gamma   90.00
#
_symmetry.space_group_name_H-M   'P 1'
#
loop_
_entity.id
_entity.type
_entity.pdbx_description
1 polymer ?
#
loop_
_entity_poly.entity_id
_entity_poly.type
_entity_poly.pdbx_seq_one_letter_code
_entity_poly.pdbx_strand_id
1 'polypeptide(L)'
;MPKVIEERLEKRVRKFIWAEKDKVTINRETVYAPAEMGGRDLLDIVARNEAIAIMWLKTYLSIGDERPLWCFVADEILANKMASDGSNVELSVRLNSYLQDWKHKVSAKEIGKDLAKMTSVGKKHGVAADAIAVSREIQGQMIIWHHTKSNAEHGMWKYKKDTIKCLKEKHKMKTVKDAVQLERKMRTNRHVASKRCRCNACTEVRESTGCTSPHVCYRKAGEMLDTLDPKWDPRKTQPEDYEHRMTPEVINVNGVETRDIDQRITTTGLVGDIFRVFTDNERNMDAAAPNLEPATSIEEETTELMTYTDGSATNNGREGAEAGAGIYFNDNDNMNRAIKIPNEFGPSNQVAEMLAVKETIDLCPPGLLLHIKTDSMYTIKGLTQSIRKWEDQGFFLTANGDLAKLTITKIRGRCARTRLTWVKGHAGTHGNEQADRLADEGRRKNAPDIIDTRINESLVLPGAKLKAMTQSLAYKIIRISKMREDRYQDALDQKATTRNIELAKEATVLLEPEPRGAATTAQIWLSTRHQDFSRSVRYFLWMLIHDGYKVGDHWRKIPGHEEKAYCKHCGEVIENMEHILLRCEAAGQSQIWDLANVIWKKKTGLHLELNIGKIMACGAVTLGNASLSRLFRIVVSESAHMIWRLRCERVIQEKDEASRREIQNRWLRAINTRLLIDCVMTNTARYGPKAIKPSLVRKTWTKTIQNEEHLPDDWTKGGGVLVGVG
;
A
#
# COMPACT_ATOMS: atom_id res chain seq x y z
N MET A 1 14.66 -17.50 -10.98
CA MET A 1 15.55 -18.22 -10.04
C MET A 1 15.06 -19.65 -9.84
N PRO A 2 15.92 -20.68 -9.97
CA PRO A 2 15.58 -22.07 -9.69
C PRO A 2 15.21 -22.30 -8.22
N LYS A 3 14.28 -23.23 -7.94
CA LYS A 3 13.76 -23.50 -6.59
C LYS A 3 14.86 -23.89 -5.58
N VAL A 4 15.82 -24.70 -6.01
CA VAL A 4 16.97 -25.13 -5.17
C VAL A 4 17.80 -23.92 -4.68
N ILE A 5 17.97 -22.89 -5.51
CA ILE A 5 18.71 -21.69 -5.13
C ILE A 5 17.89 -20.83 -4.16
N GLU A 6 16.58 -20.71 -4.40
CA GLU A 6 15.64 -20.02 -3.51
C GLU A 6 15.68 -20.64 -2.10
N GLU A 7 15.52 -21.96 -1.97
CA GLU A 7 15.56 -22.68 -0.70
C GLU A 7 16.92 -22.54 0.02
N ARG A 8 18.03 -22.59 -0.74
CA ARG A 8 19.37 -22.40 -0.20
C ARG A 8 19.54 -20.99 0.36
N LEU A 9 19.00 -19.96 -0.31
CA LEU A 9 19.07 -18.59 0.17
C LEU A 9 18.18 -18.37 1.39
N GLU A 10 16.96 -18.91 1.41
CA GLU A 10 16.08 -18.86 2.60
C GLU A 10 16.76 -19.50 3.82
N LYS A 11 17.41 -20.66 3.63
CA LYS A 11 18.17 -21.33 4.69
C LYS A 11 19.33 -20.48 5.20
N ARG A 12 20.07 -19.82 4.30
CA ARG A 12 21.18 -18.90 4.68
C ARG A 12 20.68 -17.69 5.44
N VAL A 13 19.58 -17.08 5.00
CA VAL A 13 18.96 -15.94 5.66
C VAL A 13 18.52 -16.33 7.08
N ARG A 14 17.85 -17.47 7.24
CA ARG A 14 17.45 -18.00 8.55
C ARG A 14 18.66 -18.20 9.47
N LYS A 15 19.69 -18.89 8.98
CA LYS A 15 20.93 -19.13 9.75
C LYS A 15 21.63 -17.84 10.17
N PHE A 16 21.69 -16.86 9.28
CA PHE A 16 22.30 -15.56 9.56
C PHE A 16 21.55 -14.80 10.67
N ILE A 17 20.23 -14.71 10.58
CA ILE A 17 19.40 -13.96 11.56
C ILE A 17 19.50 -14.56 12.95
N TRP A 18 19.59 -15.89 13.02
CA TRP A 18 19.56 -16.63 14.27
C TRP A 18 20.94 -17.11 14.73
N ALA A 19 22.02 -16.62 14.11
CA ALA A 19 23.41 -17.01 14.43
C ALA A 19 23.58 -18.54 14.51
N GLU A 20 23.16 -19.24 13.47
CA GLU A 20 23.22 -20.71 13.33
C GLU A 20 22.35 -21.52 14.32
N LYS A 21 21.45 -20.88 15.08
CA LYS A 21 20.51 -21.60 15.96
C LYS A 21 19.39 -22.28 15.18
N ASP A 22 19.17 -23.57 15.43
CA ASP A 22 18.12 -24.35 14.76
C ASP A 22 16.71 -24.08 15.32
N LYS A 23 16.58 -23.94 16.65
CA LYS A 23 15.32 -23.58 17.31
C LYS A 23 15.21 -22.06 17.49
N VAL A 24 14.19 -21.46 16.88
CA VAL A 24 13.92 -20.01 16.91
C VAL A 24 12.69 -19.73 17.77
N THR A 25 12.68 -18.59 18.45
CA THR A 25 11.58 -18.18 19.35
C THR A 25 10.57 -17.26 18.67
N ILE A 26 10.96 -16.61 17.58
CA ILE A 26 10.10 -15.77 16.76
C ILE A 26 9.95 -16.44 15.40
N ASN A 27 8.70 -16.61 14.95
CA ASN A 27 8.41 -17.28 13.69
C ASN A 27 8.87 -16.45 12.48
N ARG A 28 8.85 -17.09 11.32
CA ARG A 28 9.42 -16.53 10.09
C ARG A 28 8.57 -15.37 9.56
N GLU A 29 7.26 -15.51 9.65
CA GLU A 29 6.24 -14.57 9.19
C GLU A 29 6.38 -13.23 9.94
N THR A 30 6.60 -13.27 11.26
CA THR A 30 6.93 -12.07 12.06
C THR A 30 8.20 -11.41 11.55
N VAL A 31 9.29 -12.14 11.30
CA VAL A 31 10.55 -11.53 10.84
C VAL A 31 10.41 -10.88 9.46
N TYR A 32 9.62 -11.48 8.57
CA TYR A 32 9.31 -10.89 7.25
C TYR A 32 8.33 -9.74 7.30
N ALA A 33 7.56 -9.55 8.36
CA ALA A 33 6.59 -8.45 8.45
C ALA A 33 7.28 -7.07 8.42
N PRO A 34 6.55 -6.00 8.04
CA PRO A 34 7.02 -4.62 8.15
C PRO A 34 7.39 -4.23 9.59
N ALA A 35 8.24 -3.21 9.72
CA ALA A 35 8.74 -2.78 11.03
C ALA A 35 7.61 -2.27 11.94
N GLU A 36 6.60 -1.62 11.38
CA GLU A 36 5.39 -1.14 12.05
C GLU A 36 4.49 -2.26 12.55
N MET A 37 4.64 -3.49 12.07
CA MET A 37 3.92 -4.68 12.55
C MET A 37 4.80 -5.55 13.46
N GLY A 38 5.93 -5.02 13.93
CA GLY A 38 6.89 -5.75 14.74
C GLY A 38 7.85 -6.62 13.96
N GLY A 39 7.83 -6.59 12.63
CA GLY A 39 8.77 -7.36 11.86
C GLY A 39 10.14 -6.72 11.66
N ARG A 40 10.99 -7.44 10.93
CA ARG A 40 12.34 -6.97 10.58
C ARG A 40 12.44 -6.39 9.18
N ASP A 41 11.35 -6.37 8.44
CA ASP A 41 11.28 -6.01 7.02
C ASP A 41 12.30 -6.79 6.18
N LEU A 42 12.44 -8.08 6.51
CA LEU A 42 13.36 -8.96 5.82
C LEU A 42 12.86 -9.28 4.40
N LEU A 43 13.80 -9.49 3.48
CA LEU A 43 13.49 -9.81 2.09
C LEU A 43 12.76 -11.17 1.96
N ASP A 44 11.52 -11.14 1.51
CA ASP A 44 10.78 -12.34 1.07
C ASP A 44 11.23 -12.71 -0.35
N ILE A 45 12.09 -13.73 -0.46
CA ILE A 45 12.67 -14.16 -1.73
C ILE A 45 11.60 -14.73 -2.66
N VAL A 46 10.59 -15.42 -2.12
CA VAL A 46 9.50 -16.00 -2.91
C VAL A 46 8.67 -14.88 -3.54
N ALA A 47 8.24 -13.90 -2.73
CA ALA A 47 7.51 -12.73 -3.23
C ALA A 47 8.33 -11.93 -4.24
N ARG A 48 9.65 -11.78 -4.02
CA ARG A 48 10.55 -11.13 -4.99
C ARG A 48 10.60 -11.89 -6.32
N ASN A 49 10.69 -13.22 -6.28
CA ASN A 49 10.73 -14.04 -7.49
C ASN A 49 9.41 -14.00 -8.26
N GLU A 50 8.27 -13.91 -7.56
CA GLU A 50 6.96 -13.66 -8.19
C GLU A 50 6.90 -12.26 -8.83
N ALA A 51 7.39 -11.22 -8.14
CA ALA A 51 7.47 -9.87 -8.69
C ALA A 51 8.34 -9.80 -9.96
N ILE A 52 9.42 -10.59 -10.05
CA ILE A 52 10.24 -10.71 -11.28
C ILE A 52 9.41 -11.33 -12.42
N ALA A 53 8.66 -12.39 -12.14
CA ALA A 53 7.80 -13.00 -13.15
C ALA A 53 6.70 -12.05 -13.64
N ILE A 54 6.17 -11.16 -12.78
CA ILE A 54 5.27 -10.08 -13.20
C ILE A 54 5.97 -9.10 -14.16
N MET A 55 7.28 -8.85 -14.01
CA MET A 55 8.03 -8.02 -14.98
C MET A 55 8.22 -8.70 -16.33
N TRP A 56 8.36 -10.02 -16.34
CA TRP A 56 8.33 -10.77 -17.60
C TRP A 56 6.95 -10.72 -18.25
N LEU A 57 5.86 -10.86 -17.47
CA LEU A 57 4.49 -10.69 -17.97
C LEU A 57 4.25 -9.29 -18.53
N LYS A 58 4.70 -8.24 -17.83
CA LYS A 58 4.63 -6.85 -18.31
C LYS A 58 5.28 -6.72 -19.69
N THR A 59 6.47 -7.28 -19.84
CA THR A 59 7.21 -7.24 -21.11
C THR A 59 6.50 -8.07 -22.19
N TYR A 60 6.02 -9.26 -21.85
CA TYR A 60 5.29 -10.17 -22.74
C TYR A 60 4.00 -9.55 -23.30
N LEU A 61 3.25 -8.84 -22.44
CA LEU A 61 1.96 -8.23 -22.72
C LEU A 61 2.04 -6.75 -23.12
N SER A 62 3.26 -6.21 -23.32
CA SER A 62 3.47 -4.90 -23.95
C SER A 62 3.29 -5.05 -25.46
N ILE A 63 2.06 -5.28 -25.89
CA ILE A 63 1.69 -5.52 -27.30
C ILE A 63 1.79 -4.19 -28.07
N GLY A 64 2.73 -4.14 -29.03
CA GLY A 64 3.05 -2.96 -29.84
C GLY A 64 4.38 -3.15 -30.59
N ASP A 65 4.88 -2.10 -31.23
CA ASP A 65 6.08 -2.16 -32.09
C ASP A 65 7.38 -2.45 -31.33
N GLU A 66 7.43 -2.11 -30.04
CA GLU A 66 8.59 -2.34 -29.17
C GLU A 66 8.59 -3.74 -28.53
N ARG A 67 7.68 -4.64 -28.92
CA ARG A 67 7.55 -5.96 -28.31
C ARG A 67 8.78 -6.83 -28.63
N PRO A 68 9.49 -7.38 -27.64
CA PRO A 68 10.69 -8.18 -27.89
C PRO A 68 10.45 -9.48 -28.67
N LEU A 69 11.45 -9.92 -29.44
CA LEU A 69 11.37 -11.13 -30.27
C LEU A 69 10.95 -12.40 -29.49
N TRP A 70 11.46 -12.57 -28.27
CA TRP A 70 11.15 -13.74 -27.45
C TRP A 70 9.66 -13.86 -27.11
N CYS A 71 8.92 -12.75 -27.10
CA CYS A 71 7.49 -12.75 -26.84
C CYS A 71 6.71 -13.44 -27.96
N PHE A 72 7.12 -13.27 -29.22
CA PHE A 72 6.51 -13.94 -30.36
C PHE A 72 6.82 -15.45 -30.34
N VAL A 73 8.05 -15.82 -29.97
CA VAL A 73 8.40 -17.24 -29.76
C VAL A 73 7.56 -17.83 -28.63
N ALA A 74 7.33 -17.07 -27.55
CA ALA A 74 6.47 -17.49 -26.46
C ALA A 74 5.00 -17.68 -26.91
N ASP A 75 4.44 -16.76 -27.71
CA ASP A 75 3.10 -16.92 -28.28
C ASP A 75 3.00 -18.24 -29.07
N GLU A 76 3.96 -18.54 -29.95
CA GLU A 76 3.99 -19.77 -30.75
C GLU A 76 4.07 -21.04 -29.88
N ILE A 77 4.92 -21.04 -28.85
CA ILE A 77 5.02 -22.17 -27.91
C ILE A 77 3.69 -22.38 -27.19
N LEU A 78 3.06 -21.31 -26.70
CA LEU A 78 1.79 -21.40 -25.97
C LEU A 78 0.64 -21.82 -26.89
N ALA A 79 0.60 -21.33 -28.12
CA ALA A 79 -0.38 -21.69 -29.15
C ALA A 79 -0.32 -23.18 -29.51
N ASN A 80 0.89 -23.75 -29.62
CA ASN A 80 1.09 -25.18 -29.89
C ASN A 80 0.73 -26.07 -28.68
N LYS A 81 0.80 -25.53 -27.46
CA LYS A 81 0.56 -26.27 -26.21
C LYS A 81 -0.76 -25.88 -25.53
N MET A 82 -1.84 -25.82 -26.32
CA MET A 82 -3.20 -25.61 -25.81
C MET A 82 -3.58 -26.67 -24.75
N ALA A 83 -4.33 -26.26 -23.73
CA ALA A 83 -4.91 -27.16 -22.75
C ALA A 83 -6.11 -27.90 -23.36
N SER A 84 -6.30 -29.15 -22.96
CA SER A 84 -7.46 -29.95 -23.37
C SER A 84 -8.66 -29.60 -22.48
N ASP A 85 -9.30 -28.45 -22.71
CA ASP A 85 -10.45 -27.96 -21.94
C ASP A 85 -11.80 -28.08 -22.69
N GLY A 86 -11.81 -28.83 -23.80
CA GLY A 86 -13.00 -29.00 -24.65
C GLY A 86 -13.14 -27.95 -25.76
N SER A 87 -12.35 -26.86 -25.72
CA SER A 87 -12.25 -25.92 -26.84
C SER A 87 -11.46 -26.55 -28.00
N ASN A 88 -11.99 -26.48 -29.22
CA ASN A 88 -11.30 -26.97 -30.43
C ASN A 88 -10.93 -25.78 -31.32
N VAL A 89 -9.98 -24.97 -30.84
CA VAL A 89 -9.48 -23.77 -31.55
C VAL A 89 -8.40 -24.18 -32.54
N GLU A 90 -8.50 -23.77 -33.81
CA GLU A 90 -7.49 -24.09 -34.82
C GLU A 90 -6.18 -23.34 -34.57
N LEU A 91 -5.03 -24.00 -34.77
CA LEU A 91 -3.71 -23.41 -34.51
C LEU A 91 -3.49 -22.08 -35.25
N SER A 92 -3.98 -21.94 -36.49
CA SER A 92 -3.83 -20.75 -37.33
C SER A 92 -4.44 -19.47 -36.75
N VAL A 93 -5.32 -19.58 -35.74
CA VAL A 93 -5.97 -18.44 -35.08
C VAL A 93 -5.64 -18.33 -33.60
N ARG A 94 -4.73 -19.15 -33.08
CA ARG A 94 -4.21 -19.05 -31.71
C ARG A 94 -3.08 -18.04 -31.68
N LEU A 95 -3.39 -16.80 -31.31
CA LEU A 95 -2.43 -15.69 -31.31
C LEU A 95 -1.95 -15.37 -29.90
N ASN A 96 -2.87 -15.08 -28.97
CA ASN A 96 -2.49 -14.75 -27.60
C ASN A 96 -3.58 -15.15 -26.62
N SER A 97 -3.25 -16.06 -25.69
CA SER A 97 -4.21 -16.64 -24.74
C SER A 97 -4.72 -15.68 -23.66
N TYR A 98 -4.17 -14.46 -23.56
CA TYR A 98 -4.69 -13.42 -22.66
C TYR A 98 -5.73 -12.51 -23.32
N LEU A 99 -5.83 -12.55 -24.65
CA LEU A 99 -6.82 -11.82 -25.45
C LEU A 99 -7.86 -12.76 -26.08
N GLN A 100 -7.67 -14.07 -25.92
CA GLN A 100 -8.57 -15.10 -26.44
C GLN A 100 -9.09 -16.06 -25.35
N ASP A 101 -10.23 -16.71 -25.62
CA ASP A 101 -10.94 -17.56 -24.67
C ASP A 101 -10.21 -18.88 -24.34
N TRP A 102 -9.40 -19.41 -25.27
CA TRP A 102 -8.64 -20.65 -25.13
C TRP A 102 -7.50 -20.57 -24.09
N LYS A 103 -7.15 -21.73 -23.53
CA LYS A 103 -6.10 -21.85 -22.49
C LYS A 103 -4.91 -22.67 -22.96
N HIS A 104 -3.74 -22.39 -22.40
CA HIS A 104 -2.51 -23.15 -22.64
C HIS A 104 -2.13 -24.01 -21.41
N LYS A 105 -1.32 -25.04 -21.61
CA LYS A 105 -0.75 -25.84 -20.52
C LYS A 105 0.28 -25.03 -19.74
N VAL A 106 0.26 -25.11 -18.41
CA VAL A 106 1.20 -24.40 -17.51
C VAL A 106 2.37 -25.31 -17.09
N SER A 107 2.59 -26.44 -17.77
CA SER A 107 3.60 -27.43 -17.38
C SER A 107 5.01 -27.03 -17.83
N ALA A 108 5.94 -26.97 -16.88
CA ALA A 108 7.36 -26.70 -17.16
C ALA A 108 7.99 -27.72 -18.13
N LYS A 109 7.45 -28.95 -18.19
CA LYS A 109 7.88 -29.99 -19.15
C LYS A 109 7.46 -29.65 -20.59
N GLU A 110 6.31 -29.00 -20.76
CA GLU A 110 5.69 -28.76 -22.07
C GLU A 110 6.14 -27.43 -22.70
N ILE A 111 6.27 -26.39 -21.87
CA ILE A 111 6.53 -25.00 -22.32
C ILE A 111 7.83 -24.42 -21.75
N GLY A 112 8.60 -25.20 -21.01
CA GLY A 112 9.82 -24.75 -20.34
C GLY A 112 9.57 -24.07 -18.99
N LYS A 113 10.62 -24.01 -18.16
CA LYS A 113 10.53 -23.57 -16.75
C LYS A 113 10.15 -22.09 -16.60
N ASP A 114 10.71 -21.22 -17.44
CA ASP A 114 10.50 -19.78 -17.31
C ASP A 114 9.11 -19.35 -17.78
N LEU A 115 8.64 -19.87 -18.92
CA LEU A 115 7.26 -19.62 -19.38
C LEU A 115 6.23 -20.20 -18.41
N ALA A 116 6.44 -21.43 -17.92
CA ALA A 116 5.54 -22.02 -16.92
C ALA A 116 5.49 -21.19 -15.63
N LYS A 117 6.62 -20.67 -15.16
CA LYS A 117 6.64 -19.78 -13.98
C LYS A 117 5.94 -18.46 -14.27
N MET A 118 6.19 -17.85 -15.42
CA MET A 118 5.56 -16.60 -15.85
C MET A 118 4.04 -16.74 -15.92
N THR A 119 3.53 -17.75 -16.63
CA THR A 119 2.08 -17.94 -16.82
C THR A 119 1.39 -18.41 -15.53
N SER A 120 2.05 -19.24 -14.72
CA SER A 120 1.54 -19.62 -13.39
C SER A 120 1.39 -18.42 -12.46
N VAL A 121 2.37 -17.50 -12.45
CA VAL A 121 2.29 -16.26 -11.66
C VAL A 121 1.20 -15.35 -12.20
N GLY A 122 1.06 -15.26 -13.53
CA GLY A 122 -0.01 -14.49 -14.16
C GLY A 122 -1.39 -15.01 -13.79
N LYS A 123 -1.58 -16.34 -13.76
CA LYS A 123 -2.82 -16.96 -13.28
C LYS A 123 -3.04 -16.72 -11.79
N LYS A 124 -2.02 -16.90 -10.96
CA LYS A 124 -2.09 -16.72 -9.49
C LYS A 124 -2.55 -15.32 -9.12
N HIS A 125 -2.04 -14.30 -9.80
CA HIS A 125 -2.33 -12.89 -9.53
C HIS A 125 -3.35 -12.30 -10.51
N GLY A 126 -4.19 -13.12 -11.15
CA GLY A 126 -5.32 -12.64 -11.95
C GLY A 126 -4.94 -11.67 -13.07
N VAL A 127 -3.92 -11.98 -13.89
CA VAL A 127 -3.58 -11.14 -15.05
C VAL A 127 -4.63 -11.28 -16.14
N ALA A 128 -5.26 -10.17 -16.52
CA ALA A 128 -6.32 -10.13 -17.52
C ALA A 128 -6.36 -8.78 -18.27
N ALA A 129 -6.91 -8.78 -19.48
CA ALA A 129 -7.28 -7.55 -20.19
C ALA A 129 -8.62 -7.04 -19.64
N ASP A 130 -8.61 -5.88 -19.00
CA ASP A 130 -9.81 -5.26 -18.45
C ASP A 130 -9.68 -3.73 -18.31
N ALA A 131 -10.82 -3.04 -18.36
CA ALA A 131 -10.93 -1.58 -18.24
C ALA A 131 -12.38 -1.22 -17.89
N ILE A 132 -12.68 0.02 -17.49
CA ILE A 132 -14.07 0.48 -17.34
C ILE A 132 -14.69 0.71 -18.73
N ALA A 133 -13.99 1.48 -19.55
CA ALA A 133 -14.27 1.72 -20.96
C ALA A 133 -12.96 1.73 -21.75
N VAL A 134 -13.03 1.45 -23.05
CA VAL A 134 -11.86 1.37 -23.94
C VAL A 134 -12.11 2.18 -25.21
N SER A 135 -11.08 2.86 -25.68
CA SER A 135 -11.15 3.60 -26.95
C SER A 135 -11.35 2.67 -28.15
N ARG A 136 -11.94 3.17 -29.24
CA ARG A 136 -12.06 2.45 -30.52
C ARG A 136 -10.70 2.02 -31.08
N GLU A 137 -9.65 2.75 -30.76
CA GLU A 137 -8.27 2.38 -31.13
C GLU A 137 -7.89 1.03 -30.49
N ILE A 138 -8.11 0.88 -29.18
CA ILE A 138 -7.85 -0.37 -28.47
C ILE A 138 -8.81 -1.47 -28.93
N GLN A 139 -10.11 -1.18 -29.03
CA GLN A 139 -11.11 -2.15 -29.52
C GLN A 139 -10.69 -2.71 -30.88
N GLY A 140 -10.26 -1.83 -31.80
CA GLY A 140 -9.83 -2.21 -33.14
C GLY A 140 -8.60 -3.13 -33.17
N GLN A 141 -7.68 -3.00 -32.21
CA GLN A 141 -6.48 -3.84 -32.09
C GLN A 141 -6.76 -5.23 -31.50
N MET A 142 -7.90 -5.42 -30.82
CA MET A 142 -8.26 -6.71 -30.22
C MET A 142 -8.43 -7.81 -31.26
N ILE A 143 -8.16 -9.05 -30.88
CA ILE A 143 -8.27 -10.23 -31.75
C ILE A 143 -9.72 -10.64 -31.87
N ILE A 144 -10.29 -10.62 -33.08
CA ILE A 144 -11.71 -10.98 -33.29
C ILE A 144 -11.97 -12.47 -33.09
N TRP A 145 -11.00 -13.33 -33.42
CA TRP A 145 -11.12 -14.77 -33.30
C TRP A 145 -11.08 -15.18 -31.84
N HIS A 146 -12.10 -15.91 -31.37
CA HIS A 146 -12.12 -16.41 -29.99
C HIS A 146 -11.96 -15.29 -28.95
N HIS A 147 -12.54 -14.11 -29.21
CA HIS A 147 -12.37 -12.91 -28.39
C HIS A 147 -12.78 -13.17 -26.93
N THR A 148 -11.95 -12.76 -25.95
CA THR A 148 -12.20 -13.02 -24.50
C THR A 148 -13.50 -12.45 -23.94
N LYS A 149 -14.09 -11.46 -24.64
CA LYS A 149 -15.26 -10.68 -24.24
C LYS A 149 -16.36 -10.80 -25.30
N SER A 150 -16.59 -12.04 -25.72
CA SER A 150 -17.63 -12.42 -26.67
C SER A 150 -18.54 -13.44 -25.99
N ASN A 151 -19.84 -13.33 -26.25
CA ASN A 151 -20.85 -14.28 -25.80
C ASN A 151 -21.04 -15.46 -26.78
N ALA A 152 -20.20 -15.55 -27.82
CA ALA A 152 -20.31 -16.58 -28.84
C ALA A 152 -20.20 -17.98 -28.25
N GLU A 153 -21.19 -18.84 -28.52
CA GLU A 153 -21.03 -20.27 -28.27
C GLU A 153 -19.86 -20.83 -29.10
N HIS A 154 -19.13 -21.81 -28.57
CA HIS A 154 -18.00 -22.45 -29.25
C HIS A 154 -18.35 -23.00 -30.65
N GLY A 155 -19.63 -23.25 -30.93
CA GLY A 155 -20.16 -23.66 -32.23
C GLY A 155 -20.16 -22.57 -33.31
N MET A 156 -20.16 -21.29 -32.93
CA MET A 156 -20.17 -20.16 -33.87
C MET A 156 -18.90 -20.08 -34.73
N TRP A 157 -17.79 -20.55 -34.17
CA TRP A 157 -16.48 -20.62 -34.82
C TRP A 157 -16.33 -21.87 -35.73
N LYS A 158 -17.35 -22.76 -35.77
CA LYS A 158 -17.32 -24.08 -36.45
C LYS A 158 -18.19 -24.21 -37.72
N TYR A 159 -18.53 -23.14 -38.46
CA TYR A 159 -19.44 -23.19 -39.62
C TYR A 159 -18.82 -22.85 -41.00
N LYS A 160 -19.35 -23.50 -42.07
CA LYS A 160 -18.90 -23.57 -43.49
C LYS A 160 -17.39 -23.30 -43.66
N LYS A 161 -16.60 -24.39 -43.62
CA LYS A 161 -15.13 -24.40 -43.79
C LYS A 161 -14.63 -23.34 -44.77
N ASP A 162 -15.28 -23.20 -45.92
CA ASP A 162 -14.82 -22.32 -46.99
C ASP A 162 -14.89 -20.82 -46.66
N THR A 163 -15.92 -20.33 -45.97
CA THR A 163 -16.04 -18.90 -45.63
C THR A 163 -15.02 -18.51 -44.57
N ILE A 164 -14.90 -19.32 -43.52
CA ILE A 164 -13.95 -19.11 -42.43
C ILE A 164 -12.51 -19.22 -42.97
N LYS A 165 -12.24 -20.23 -43.81
CA LYS A 165 -10.96 -20.36 -44.52
C LYS A 165 -10.67 -19.14 -45.39
N CYS A 166 -11.67 -18.64 -46.13
CA CYS A 166 -11.53 -17.43 -46.95
C CYS A 166 -11.21 -16.20 -46.10
N LEU A 167 -11.89 -16.00 -44.96
CA LEU A 167 -11.62 -14.90 -44.03
C LEU A 167 -10.19 -14.94 -43.47
N LYS A 168 -9.67 -16.13 -43.17
CA LYS A 168 -8.31 -16.32 -42.66
C LYS A 168 -7.24 -16.17 -43.74
N GLU A 169 -7.37 -16.89 -44.85
CA GLU A 169 -6.28 -17.04 -45.83
C GLU A 169 -6.29 -15.93 -46.88
N LYS A 170 -7.49 -15.55 -47.37
CA LYS A 170 -7.64 -14.56 -48.45
C LYS A 170 -7.79 -13.15 -47.91
N HIS A 171 -8.67 -12.97 -46.93
CA HIS A 171 -8.88 -11.66 -46.31
C HIS A 171 -7.87 -11.35 -45.20
N LYS A 172 -7.13 -12.34 -44.70
CA LYS A 172 -6.16 -12.19 -43.60
C LYS A 172 -6.74 -11.48 -42.36
N MET A 173 -8.04 -11.66 -42.13
CA MET A 173 -8.76 -11.01 -41.03
C MET A 173 -8.23 -11.54 -39.70
N LYS A 174 -7.75 -10.66 -38.81
CA LYS A 174 -7.22 -11.03 -37.49
C LYS A 174 -7.85 -10.24 -36.36
N THR A 175 -8.15 -8.96 -36.60
CA THR A 175 -8.55 -8.00 -35.58
C THR A 175 -10.01 -7.59 -35.72
N VAL A 176 -10.55 -6.97 -34.67
CA VAL A 176 -11.88 -6.34 -34.70
C VAL A 176 -11.93 -5.26 -35.79
N LYS A 177 -10.85 -4.48 -35.97
CA LYS A 177 -10.75 -3.47 -37.04
C LYS A 177 -10.91 -4.10 -38.43
N ASP A 178 -10.27 -5.23 -38.69
CA ASP A 178 -10.39 -5.94 -39.97
C ASP A 178 -11.84 -6.38 -40.23
N ALA A 179 -12.50 -6.93 -39.20
CA ALA A 179 -13.88 -7.37 -39.29
C ALA A 179 -14.84 -6.19 -39.56
N VAL A 180 -14.64 -5.05 -38.89
CA VAL A 180 -15.42 -3.82 -39.11
C VAL A 180 -15.21 -3.29 -40.53
N GLN A 181 -13.96 -3.28 -41.02
CA GLN A 181 -13.67 -2.86 -42.39
C GLN A 181 -14.35 -3.74 -43.43
N LEU A 182 -14.41 -5.05 -43.21
CA LEU A 182 -15.12 -5.99 -44.09
C LEU A 182 -16.64 -5.81 -44.03
N GLU A 183 -17.24 -5.69 -42.84
CA GLU A 183 -18.69 -5.46 -42.69
C GLU A 183 -19.11 -4.15 -43.36
N ARG A 184 -18.35 -3.07 -43.18
CA ARG A 184 -18.65 -1.76 -43.77
C ARG A 184 -18.72 -1.79 -45.30
N LYS A 185 -17.99 -2.70 -45.97
CA LYS A 185 -18.08 -2.86 -47.44
C LYS A 185 -19.49 -3.26 -47.91
N MET A 186 -20.34 -3.85 -47.07
CA MET A 186 -21.75 -4.09 -47.40
C MET A 186 -22.60 -2.82 -47.50
N ARG A 187 -22.16 -1.73 -46.88
CA ARG A 187 -22.86 -0.43 -46.91
C ARG A 187 -22.50 0.41 -48.14
N THR A 188 -21.66 -0.12 -49.02
CA THR A 188 -21.29 0.53 -50.28
C THR A 188 -22.52 0.68 -51.18
N ASN A 189 -22.63 1.80 -51.88
CA ASN A 189 -23.72 2.04 -52.83
C ASN A 189 -23.84 0.90 -53.86
N ARG A 190 -25.07 0.53 -54.22
CA ARG A 190 -25.42 -0.57 -55.15
C ARG A 190 -24.99 -1.97 -54.68
N HIS A 191 -24.63 -2.15 -53.41
CA HIS A 191 -24.41 -3.49 -52.86
C HIS A 191 -25.72 -4.28 -52.80
N VAL A 192 -25.69 -5.55 -53.19
CA VAL A 192 -26.81 -6.48 -53.09
C VAL A 192 -26.39 -7.75 -52.37
N ALA A 193 -27.33 -8.38 -51.65
CA ALA A 193 -27.11 -9.60 -50.87
C ALA A 193 -26.93 -10.85 -51.76
N SER A 194 -25.88 -10.86 -52.58
CA SER A 194 -25.61 -11.91 -53.57
C SER A 194 -24.12 -12.21 -53.69
N LYS A 195 -23.79 -13.48 -53.92
CA LYS A 195 -22.42 -13.93 -54.26
C LYS A 195 -21.89 -13.27 -55.53
N ARG A 196 -22.78 -12.83 -56.42
CA ARG A 196 -22.46 -12.17 -57.71
C ARG A 196 -22.62 -10.64 -57.67
N CYS A 197 -22.71 -10.03 -56.49
CA CYS A 197 -22.79 -8.58 -56.34
C CYS A 197 -21.68 -7.87 -57.13
N ARG A 198 -22.04 -6.88 -57.95
CA ARG A 198 -21.12 -6.13 -58.82
C ARG A 198 -20.81 -4.71 -58.30
N CYS A 199 -21.09 -4.43 -57.04
CA CYS A 199 -20.66 -3.16 -56.45
C CYS A 199 -19.12 -3.07 -56.42
N ASN A 200 -18.59 -1.85 -56.45
CA ASN A 200 -17.15 -1.60 -56.53
C ASN A 200 -16.38 -2.36 -55.44
N ALA A 201 -16.86 -2.31 -54.19
CA ALA A 201 -16.22 -2.99 -53.07
C ALA A 201 -16.21 -4.52 -53.20
N CYS A 202 -17.24 -5.14 -53.79
CA CYS A 202 -17.23 -6.58 -54.05
C CYS A 202 -16.28 -6.93 -55.20
N THR A 203 -16.27 -6.16 -56.29
CA THR A 203 -15.40 -6.38 -57.44
C THR A 203 -13.92 -6.29 -57.06
N GLU A 204 -13.53 -5.20 -56.41
CA GLU A 204 -12.17 -4.95 -55.91
C GLU A 204 -11.68 -6.11 -55.02
N VAL A 205 -12.53 -6.60 -54.13
CA VAL A 205 -12.17 -7.70 -53.23
C VAL A 205 -12.00 -9.04 -53.98
N ARG A 206 -12.79 -9.31 -55.02
CA ARG A 206 -12.58 -10.49 -55.85
C ARG A 206 -11.21 -10.44 -56.54
N GLU A 207 -10.84 -9.28 -57.08
CA GLU A 207 -9.60 -9.07 -57.82
C GLU A 207 -8.38 -9.11 -56.91
N SER A 208 -8.43 -8.42 -55.77
CA SER A 208 -7.29 -8.29 -54.84
C SER A 208 -7.06 -9.53 -53.97
N THR A 209 -8.12 -10.26 -53.59
CA THR A 209 -8.00 -11.38 -52.63
C THR A 209 -8.34 -12.75 -53.23
N GLY A 210 -8.95 -12.79 -54.42
CA GLY A 210 -9.49 -14.02 -54.99
C GLY A 210 -10.71 -14.58 -54.25
N CYS A 211 -11.37 -13.79 -53.39
CA CYS A 211 -12.59 -14.21 -52.68
C CYS A 211 -13.74 -14.41 -53.66
N THR A 212 -14.36 -15.59 -53.72
CA THR A 212 -15.42 -15.88 -54.70
C THR A 212 -16.80 -15.37 -54.27
N SER A 213 -16.99 -15.05 -52.99
CA SER A 213 -18.26 -14.62 -52.43
C SER A 213 -18.07 -13.53 -51.36
N PRO A 214 -17.65 -12.30 -51.75
CA PRO A 214 -17.35 -11.24 -50.78
C PRO A 214 -18.50 -10.95 -49.82
N HIS A 215 -19.75 -10.90 -50.30
CA HIS A 215 -20.93 -10.67 -49.46
C HIS A 215 -21.04 -11.66 -48.28
N VAL A 216 -20.75 -12.94 -48.50
CA VAL A 216 -20.83 -13.96 -47.45
C VAL A 216 -19.75 -13.73 -46.39
N CYS A 217 -18.56 -13.31 -46.81
CA CYS A 217 -17.46 -12.97 -45.91
C CYS A 217 -17.78 -11.70 -45.09
N TYR A 218 -18.32 -10.66 -45.74
CA TYR A 218 -18.70 -9.42 -45.06
C TYR A 218 -19.80 -9.66 -44.02
N ARG A 219 -20.85 -10.42 -44.40
CA ARG A 219 -21.92 -10.77 -43.47
C ARG A 219 -21.38 -11.58 -42.29
N LYS A 220 -20.47 -12.52 -42.55
CA LYS A 220 -19.87 -13.32 -41.48
C LYS A 220 -19.01 -12.48 -40.54
N ALA A 221 -18.27 -11.50 -41.06
CA ALA A 221 -17.54 -10.55 -40.23
C ALA A 221 -18.51 -9.75 -39.33
N GLY A 222 -19.65 -9.31 -39.86
CA GLY A 222 -20.73 -8.68 -39.10
C GLY A 222 -21.27 -9.59 -37.99
N GLU A 223 -21.63 -10.84 -38.31
CA GLU A 223 -22.10 -11.84 -37.33
C GLU A 223 -21.08 -12.04 -36.20
N MET A 224 -19.77 -12.03 -36.49
CA MET A 224 -18.72 -12.14 -35.47
C MET A 224 -18.68 -10.91 -34.56
N LEU A 225 -18.81 -9.71 -35.13
CA LEU A 225 -18.88 -8.46 -34.35
C LEU A 225 -20.13 -8.41 -33.46
N ASP A 226 -21.25 -8.97 -33.91
CA ASP A 226 -22.52 -8.99 -33.15
C ASP A 226 -22.44 -9.82 -31.85
N THR A 227 -21.37 -10.60 -31.68
CA THR A 227 -21.13 -11.37 -30.43
C THR A 227 -20.29 -10.66 -29.40
N LEU A 228 -19.69 -9.53 -29.78
CA LEU A 228 -18.89 -8.75 -28.86
C LEU A 228 -19.80 -8.10 -27.83
N ASP A 229 -19.37 -8.15 -26.57
CA ASP A 229 -19.96 -7.31 -25.53
C ASP A 229 -19.97 -5.84 -26.01
N PRO A 230 -21.04 -5.05 -25.80
CA PRO A 230 -21.15 -3.69 -26.31
C PRO A 230 -19.94 -2.77 -26.02
N LYS A 231 -19.31 -2.96 -24.86
CA LYS A 231 -18.08 -2.27 -24.44
C LYS A 231 -16.86 -2.54 -25.33
N TRP A 232 -16.87 -3.64 -26.08
CA TRP A 232 -15.79 -4.08 -26.97
C TRP A 232 -16.18 -4.00 -28.45
N ASP A 233 -17.43 -3.60 -28.76
CA ASP A 233 -17.91 -3.40 -30.13
C ASP A 233 -17.73 -1.93 -30.58
N PRO A 234 -16.80 -1.65 -31.52
CA PRO A 234 -16.54 -0.31 -32.03
C PRO A 234 -17.65 0.21 -32.97
N ARG A 235 -18.81 -0.43 -33.06
CA ARG A 235 -20.00 0.08 -33.73
C ARG A 235 -21.01 0.70 -32.77
N LYS A 236 -20.87 0.45 -31.47
CA LYS A 236 -21.73 1.02 -30.41
C LYS A 236 -21.25 2.40 -30.00
N THR A 237 -22.12 3.15 -29.34
CA THR A 237 -21.74 4.39 -28.62
C THR A 237 -20.79 4.04 -27.49
N GLN A 238 -19.71 4.79 -27.37
CA GLN A 238 -18.67 4.61 -26.37
C GLN A 238 -18.47 5.90 -25.58
N PRO A 239 -17.98 5.84 -24.31
CA PRO A 239 -17.75 7.05 -23.53
C PRO A 239 -16.85 8.09 -24.19
N GLU A 240 -15.86 7.66 -24.97
CA GLU A 240 -15.01 8.59 -25.75
C GLU A 240 -15.79 9.50 -26.71
N ASP A 241 -17.00 9.11 -27.15
CA ASP A 241 -17.82 9.90 -28.06
C ASP A 241 -18.32 11.22 -27.41
N TYR A 242 -18.36 11.29 -26.06
CA TYR A 242 -18.86 12.46 -25.32
C TYR A 242 -17.91 12.98 -24.22
N GLU A 243 -16.92 12.18 -23.78
CA GLU A 243 -15.98 12.54 -22.70
C GLU A 243 -15.11 13.77 -22.98
N HIS A 244 -14.94 14.15 -24.25
CA HIS A 244 -14.19 15.36 -24.62
C HIS A 244 -14.80 16.64 -24.00
N ARG A 245 -16.11 16.64 -23.72
CA ARG A 245 -16.83 17.73 -23.02
C ARG A 245 -16.46 17.85 -21.54
N MET A 246 -15.91 16.79 -20.96
CA MET A 246 -15.47 16.66 -19.56
C MET A 246 -13.94 16.79 -19.42
N THR A 247 -13.25 17.38 -20.41
CA THR A 247 -11.80 17.60 -20.31
C THR A 247 -11.51 18.52 -19.12
N PRO A 248 -10.63 18.11 -18.18
CA PRO A 248 -10.36 18.89 -16.99
C PRO A 248 -9.56 20.15 -17.34
N GLU A 249 -10.00 21.29 -16.83
CA GLU A 249 -9.32 22.57 -16.97
C GLU A 249 -8.69 23.04 -15.66
N VAL A 250 -7.66 23.89 -15.78
CA VAL A 250 -7.08 24.63 -14.66
C VAL A 250 -7.36 26.11 -14.89
N ILE A 251 -8.13 26.69 -13.99
CA ILE A 251 -8.56 28.09 -14.06
C ILE A 251 -7.79 28.86 -12.99
N ASN A 252 -7.15 29.97 -13.37
CA ASN A 252 -6.47 30.85 -12.43
C ASN A 252 -7.16 32.21 -12.41
N VAL A 253 -7.74 32.56 -11.26
CA VAL A 253 -8.41 33.84 -11.04
C VAL A 253 -7.74 34.54 -9.88
N ASN A 254 -7.17 35.73 -10.11
CA ASN A 254 -6.49 36.54 -9.09
C ASN A 254 -5.41 35.77 -8.29
N GLY A 255 -4.69 34.85 -8.94
CA GLY A 255 -3.65 34.03 -8.32
C GLY A 255 -4.18 32.83 -7.53
N VAL A 256 -5.49 32.62 -7.48
CA VAL A 256 -6.13 31.44 -6.90
C VAL A 256 -6.38 30.42 -8.00
N GLU A 257 -5.82 29.23 -7.81
CA GLU A 257 -5.92 28.13 -8.76
C GLU A 257 -7.11 27.23 -8.43
N THR A 258 -7.98 27.05 -9.41
CA THR A 258 -9.14 26.16 -9.40
C THR A 258 -8.92 25.06 -10.41
N ARG A 259 -9.18 23.81 -10.02
CA ARG A 259 -8.93 22.64 -10.86
C ARG A 259 -10.18 21.80 -11.03
N ASP A 260 -10.52 21.47 -12.27
CA ASP A 260 -11.49 20.41 -12.55
C ASP A 260 -10.87 19.05 -12.18
N ILE A 261 -11.71 18.15 -11.65
CA ILE A 261 -11.33 16.75 -11.43
C ILE A 261 -11.47 15.98 -12.76
N ASP A 262 -10.50 15.13 -13.12
CA ASP A 262 -10.59 14.26 -14.31
C ASP A 262 -11.62 13.14 -14.09
N GLN A 263 -12.82 13.29 -14.65
CA GLN A 263 -13.91 12.33 -14.53
C GLN A 263 -13.89 11.24 -15.62
N ARG A 264 -12.97 11.31 -16.59
CA ARG A 264 -12.96 10.40 -17.75
C ARG A 264 -12.58 8.98 -17.35
N ILE A 265 -13.32 8.01 -17.89
CA ILE A 265 -13.19 6.57 -17.64
C ILE A 265 -12.56 5.79 -18.81
N THR A 266 -12.52 6.36 -20.01
CA THR A 266 -11.95 5.68 -21.18
C THR A 266 -10.45 5.44 -21.04
N THR A 267 -10.03 4.19 -21.23
CA THR A 267 -8.63 3.83 -21.43
C THR A 267 -8.25 4.00 -22.90
N THR A 268 -7.20 4.78 -23.16
CA THR A 268 -6.69 5.09 -24.50
C THR A 268 -5.30 4.49 -24.72
N GLY A 269 -4.86 4.38 -25.98
CA GLY A 269 -3.54 3.87 -26.36
C GLY A 269 -3.57 2.48 -26.99
N LEU A 270 -2.68 1.59 -26.54
CA LEU A 270 -2.50 0.25 -27.12
C LEU A 270 -3.18 -0.82 -26.28
N VAL A 271 -3.33 -2.03 -26.82
CA VAL A 271 -3.83 -3.19 -26.06
C VAL A 271 -2.97 -3.50 -24.83
N GLY A 272 -1.70 -3.10 -24.82
CA GLY A 272 -0.86 -3.19 -23.61
C GLY A 272 -1.41 -2.39 -22.41
N ASP A 273 -2.22 -1.35 -22.64
CA ASP A 273 -2.70 -0.43 -21.62
C ASP A 273 -3.90 -0.95 -20.82
N ILE A 274 -4.59 -1.99 -21.30
CA ILE A 274 -5.74 -2.61 -20.60
C ILE A 274 -5.35 -3.82 -19.76
N PHE A 275 -4.08 -4.26 -19.78
CA PHE A 275 -3.69 -5.39 -18.93
C PHE A 275 -3.62 -4.96 -17.47
N ARG A 276 -4.36 -5.67 -16.63
CA ARG A 276 -4.41 -5.53 -15.18
C ARG A 276 -3.81 -6.76 -14.51
N VAL A 277 -3.31 -6.59 -13.29
CA VAL A 277 -2.74 -7.63 -12.42
C VAL A 277 -3.19 -7.40 -10.98
N PHE A 278 -3.17 -8.44 -10.16
CA PHE A 278 -3.80 -8.47 -8.84
C PHE A 278 -5.31 -8.20 -8.94
N THR A 279 -5.95 -8.81 -9.93
CA THR A 279 -7.41 -8.80 -10.01
C THR A 279 -7.95 -9.98 -9.20
N ASP A 280 -9.10 -9.82 -8.56
CA ASP A 280 -9.70 -10.84 -7.68
C ASP A 280 -10.35 -12.01 -8.46
N ASN A 281 -9.91 -12.23 -9.70
CA ASN A 281 -10.50 -13.12 -10.71
C ASN A 281 -11.97 -12.82 -11.09
N GLU A 282 -12.64 -11.95 -10.36
CA GLU A 282 -13.88 -11.28 -10.77
C GLU A 282 -13.52 -10.20 -11.80
N ARG A 283 -13.92 -10.45 -13.05
CA ARG A 283 -13.81 -9.47 -14.14
C ARG A 283 -14.72 -8.30 -13.83
N ASN A 284 -14.48 -7.13 -14.44
CA ASN A 284 -15.59 -6.19 -14.62
C ASN A 284 -16.62 -6.93 -15.52
N MET A 285 -17.70 -7.41 -14.90
CA MET A 285 -18.69 -8.30 -15.53
C MET A 285 -19.66 -7.55 -16.44
N ASP A 286 -19.60 -6.21 -16.45
CA ASP A 286 -20.51 -5.39 -17.23
C ASP A 286 -20.18 -5.51 -18.72
N ALA A 287 -21.13 -6.08 -19.47
CA ALA A 287 -21.03 -6.20 -20.91
C ALA A 287 -21.05 -4.83 -21.62
N ALA A 288 -21.66 -3.82 -21.00
CA ALA A 288 -21.72 -2.46 -21.51
C ALA A 288 -20.83 -1.51 -20.70
N ALA A 289 -20.27 -0.49 -21.36
CA ALA A 289 -19.64 0.61 -20.66
C ALA A 289 -20.73 1.45 -19.94
N PRO A 290 -20.43 2.04 -18.77
CA PRO A 290 -21.35 2.96 -18.11
C PRO A 290 -21.75 4.11 -19.03
N ASN A 291 -23.05 4.40 -19.10
CA ASN A 291 -23.53 5.59 -19.81
C ASN A 291 -23.45 6.80 -18.87
N LEU A 292 -22.41 7.61 -19.05
CA LEU A 292 -22.13 8.82 -18.29
C LEU A 292 -22.23 10.06 -19.19
N GLU A 293 -23.11 10.02 -20.19
CA GLU A 293 -23.33 11.16 -21.07
C GLU A 293 -23.61 12.42 -20.24
N PRO A 294 -22.78 13.47 -20.40
CA PRO A 294 -23.01 14.72 -19.70
C PRO A 294 -24.35 15.31 -20.11
N ALA A 295 -25.01 16.00 -19.19
CA ALA A 295 -26.25 16.71 -19.52
C ALA A 295 -25.99 17.68 -20.70
N THR A 296 -26.87 17.69 -21.70
CA THR A 296 -26.72 18.45 -22.95
C THR A 296 -26.56 19.96 -22.76
N SER A 297 -26.75 20.48 -21.54
CA SER A 297 -26.76 21.90 -21.18
C SER A 297 -25.42 22.48 -20.69
N ILE A 298 -24.28 21.83 -20.91
CA ILE A 298 -22.97 22.38 -20.46
C ILE A 298 -22.62 23.73 -21.14
N GLU A 299 -23.29 24.08 -22.24
CA GLU A 299 -22.96 25.26 -23.04
C GLU A 299 -23.73 26.54 -22.66
N GLU A 300 -24.77 26.50 -21.81
CA GLU A 300 -25.55 27.71 -21.46
C GLU A 300 -26.01 27.71 -19.98
N GLU A 301 -25.53 28.68 -19.19
CA GLU A 301 -26.00 29.08 -17.84
C GLU A 301 -26.34 27.95 -16.83
N THR A 302 -25.46 26.97 -16.64
CA THR A 302 -25.62 26.05 -15.50
C THR A 302 -25.35 26.76 -14.18
N THR A 303 -26.33 26.80 -13.28
CA THR A 303 -26.17 27.24 -11.88
C THR A 303 -25.01 26.48 -11.22
N GLU A 304 -23.95 27.21 -10.86
CA GLU A 304 -22.82 26.66 -10.09
C GLU A 304 -23.18 26.65 -8.60
N LEU A 305 -23.04 25.48 -7.97
CA LEU A 305 -23.23 25.32 -6.54
C LEU A 305 -21.87 25.38 -5.84
N MET A 306 -21.66 26.45 -5.07
CA MET A 306 -20.45 26.66 -4.28
C MET A 306 -20.60 26.10 -2.86
N THR A 307 -19.55 25.47 -2.34
CA THR A 307 -19.53 24.89 -0.99
C THR A 307 -18.12 24.90 -0.40
N TYR A 308 -18.03 24.87 0.92
CA TYR A 308 -16.80 24.81 1.70
C TYR A 308 -16.77 23.51 2.51
N THR A 309 -15.61 22.86 2.55
CA THR A 309 -15.42 21.60 3.28
C THR A 309 -14.14 21.62 4.10
N ASP A 310 -14.22 21.07 5.31
CA ASP A 310 -13.09 20.97 6.24
C ASP A 310 -13.13 19.64 7.04
N GLY A 311 -12.02 19.28 7.66
CA GLY A 311 -11.87 18.12 8.53
C GLY A 311 -11.11 18.45 9.82
N SER A 312 -11.64 18.00 10.96
CA SER A 312 -11.05 18.17 12.29
C SER A 312 -10.72 16.81 12.89
N ALA A 313 -9.56 16.68 13.55
CA ALA A 313 -9.18 15.48 14.27
C ALA A 313 -8.43 15.77 15.59
N THR A 314 -8.75 15.01 16.64
CA THR A 314 -8.00 14.98 17.90
C THR A 314 -7.24 13.66 18.05
N ASN A 315 -6.11 13.68 18.77
CA ASN A 315 -5.20 12.53 18.89
C ASN A 315 -4.80 11.91 17.52
N ASN A 316 -4.71 12.72 16.47
CA ASN A 316 -4.46 12.24 15.10
C ASN A 316 -3.22 11.33 15.01
N GLY A 317 -3.43 10.10 14.54
CA GLY A 317 -2.39 9.07 14.45
C GLY A 317 -2.03 8.38 15.77
N ARG A 318 -2.86 8.50 16.81
CA ARG A 318 -2.75 7.81 18.11
C ARG A 318 -4.01 7.01 18.44
N GLU A 319 -3.94 6.18 19.48
CA GLU A 319 -5.13 5.49 20.01
C GLU A 319 -6.15 6.50 20.55
N GLY A 320 -7.44 6.22 20.38
CA GLY A 320 -8.51 7.16 20.76
C GLY A 320 -8.53 8.43 19.90
N ALA A 321 -8.03 8.36 18.67
CA ALA A 321 -8.25 9.40 17.68
C ALA A 321 -9.76 9.56 17.40
N GLU A 322 -10.20 10.81 17.30
CA GLU A 322 -11.56 11.14 16.87
C GLU A 322 -11.46 12.14 15.74
N ALA A 323 -12.35 12.04 14.76
CA ALA A 323 -12.37 12.94 13.63
C ALA A 323 -13.81 13.30 13.24
N GLY A 324 -13.97 14.46 12.60
CA GLY A 324 -15.24 14.91 12.05
C GLY A 324 -15.05 15.74 10.78
N ALA A 325 -16.04 15.68 9.89
CA ALA A 325 -16.09 16.36 8.61
C ALA A 325 -17.17 17.45 8.64
N GLY A 326 -16.86 18.61 8.07
CA GLY A 326 -17.76 19.75 7.99
C GLY A 326 -18.05 20.15 6.56
N ILE A 327 -19.33 20.41 6.26
CA ILE A 327 -19.80 20.84 4.93
C ILE A 327 -20.67 22.08 5.12
N TYR A 328 -20.29 23.16 4.47
CA TYR A 328 -20.98 24.44 4.56
C TYR A 328 -21.29 25.00 3.17
N PHE A 329 -22.56 25.32 2.91
CA PHE A 329 -23.02 25.99 1.69
C PHE A 329 -23.22 27.49 1.96
N ASN A 330 -24.19 27.81 2.83
CA ASN A 330 -24.52 29.17 3.27
C ASN A 330 -25.12 29.15 4.68
N ASP A 331 -25.30 30.32 5.28
CA ASP A 331 -25.94 30.44 6.59
C ASP A 331 -27.37 29.90 6.57
N ASN A 332 -27.70 29.04 7.53
CA ASN A 332 -29.00 28.36 7.67
C ASN A 332 -29.39 27.45 6.48
N ASP A 333 -28.44 27.07 5.62
CA ASP A 333 -28.69 26.10 4.55
C ASP A 333 -28.92 24.70 5.12
N ASN A 334 -29.99 24.04 4.68
CA ASN A 334 -30.38 22.71 5.16
C ASN A 334 -29.47 21.59 4.65
N MET A 335 -28.57 21.87 3.70
CA MET A 335 -27.54 20.95 3.21
C MET A 335 -26.25 21.03 4.04
N ASN A 336 -26.12 21.99 4.96
CA ASN A 336 -24.99 22.03 5.89
C ASN A 336 -24.94 20.76 6.75
N ARG A 337 -23.75 20.19 6.93
CA ARG A 337 -23.56 18.95 7.70
C ARG A 337 -22.34 19.03 8.59
N ALA A 338 -22.52 18.57 9.83
CA ALA A 338 -21.47 18.17 10.74
C ALA A 338 -21.50 16.64 10.83
N ILE A 339 -20.42 15.96 10.48
CA ILE A 339 -20.38 14.49 10.32
C ILE A 339 -19.30 13.91 11.21
N LYS A 340 -19.63 12.91 12.03
CA LYS A 340 -18.64 12.08 12.72
C LYS A 340 -18.19 10.96 11.80
N ILE A 341 -16.88 10.78 11.68
CA ILE A 341 -16.30 9.80 10.75
C ILE A 341 -16.73 8.37 11.12
N PRO A 342 -17.18 7.56 10.15
CA PRO A 342 -17.47 6.15 10.37
C PRO A 342 -16.25 5.36 10.83
N ASN A 343 -16.49 4.38 11.70
CA ASN A 343 -15.41 3.56 12.27
C ASN A 343 -14.61 2.79 11.22
N GLU A 344 -15.20 2.46 10.06
CA GLU A 344 -14.54 1.67 9.01
C GLU A 344 -13.36 2.36 8.31
N PHE A 345 -13.32 3.70 8.26
CA PHE A 345 -12.25 4.42 7.56
C PHE A 345 -11.06 4.79 8.46
N GLY A 346 -11.21 4.64 9.79
CA GLY A 346 -10.23 5.09 10.77
C GLY A 346 -10.20 6.62 10.93
N PRO A 347 -10.24 7.15 12.16
CA PRO A 347 -10.31 8.60 12.38
C PRO A 347 -8.95 9.27 12.14
N SER A 348 -8.87 10.12 11.12
CA SER A 348 -7.73 11.01 10.85
C SER A 348 -8.21 12.28 10.14
N ASN A 349 -7.38 13.34 10.16
CA ASN A 349 -7.71 14.59 9.47
C ASN A 349 -7.93 14.35 7.97
N GLN A 350 -7.04 13.58 7.34
CA GLN A 350 -7.09 13.31 5.91
C GLN A 350 -8.33 12.51 5.50
N VAL A 351 -8.78 11.59 6.36
CA VAL A 351 -10.05 10.86 6.16
C VAL A 351 -11.22 11.82 6.25
N ALA A 352 -11.24 12.70 7.26
CA ALA A 352 -12.32 13.66 7.42
C ALA A 352 -12.42 14.64 6.25
N GLU A 353 -11.30 15.22 5.82
CA GLU A 353 -11.25 16.14 4.68
C GLU A 353 -11.76 15.49 3.37
N MET A 354 -11.33 14.26 3.08
CA MET A 354 -11.75 13.54 1.87
C MET A 354 -13.22 13.11 1.95
N LEU A 355 -13.68 12.72 3.14
CA LEU A 355 -15.07 12.34 3.37
C LEU A 355 -16.00 13.54 3.22
N ALA A 356 -15.62 14.72 3.71
CA ALA A 356 -16.38 15.95 3.52
C ALA A 356 -16.66 16.18 2.03
N VAL A 357 -15.62 16.09 1.19
CA VAL A 357 -15.76 16.22 -0.28
C VAL A 357 -16.69 15.15 -0.86
N LYS A 358 -16.54 13.88 -0.45
CA LYS A 358 -17.40 12.78 -0.90
C LYS A 358 -18.86 13.04 -0.56
N GLU A 359 -19.16 13.41 0.68
CA GLU A 359 -20.52 13.64 1.15
C GLU A 359 -21.14 14.88 0.50
N THR A 360 -20.34 15.93 0.26
CA THR A 360 -20.77 17.07 -0.56
C THR A 360 -21.22 16.61 -1.96
N ILE A 361 -20.50 15.69 -2.60
CA ILE A 361 -20.86 15.16 -3.92
C ILE A 361 -22.20 14.40 -3.88
N ASP A 362 -22.45 13.62 -2.82
CA ASP A 362 -23.71 12.88 -2.65
C ASP A 362 -24.90 13.80 -2.38
N LEU A 363 -24.69 14.92 -1.68
CA LEU A 363 -25.74 15.91 -1.40
C LEU A 363 -26.12 16.74 -2.64
N CYS A 364 -25.17 17.00 -3.53
CA CYS A 364 -25.35 17.92 -4.64
C CYS A 364 -25.94 17.22 -5.87
N PRO A 365 -27.00 17.78 -6.51
CA PRO A 365 -27.56 17.22 -7.74
C PRO A 365 -26.49 16.95 -8.81
N PRO A 366 -26.50 15.77 -9.46
CA PRO A 366 -25.42 15.34 -10.35
C PRO A 366 -25.32 16.16 -11.65
N GLY A 367 -26.38 16.87 -12.03
CA GLY A 367 -26.44 17.71 -13.24
C GLY A 367 -25.98 19.16 -13.04
N LEU A 368 -25.69 19.60 -11.81
CA LEU A 368 -25.20 20.96 -11.54
C LEU A 368 -23.67 20.99 -11.45
N LEU A 369 -23.07 22.11 -11.90
CA LEU A 369 -21.65 22.37 -11.67
C LEU A 369 -21.41 22.49 -10.16
N LEU A 370 -20.43 21.76 -9.66
CA LEU A 370 -20.10 21.73 -8.23
C LEU A 370 -18.72 22.34 -8.00
N HIS A 371 -18.66 23.41 -7.20
CA HIS A 371 -17.42 24.10 -6.85
C HIS A 371 -17.14 23.98 -5.34
N ILE A 372 -16.16 23.15 -4.99
CA ILE A 372 -15.78 22.89 -3.60
C ILE A 372 -14.52 23.68 -3.25
N LYS A 373 -14.57 24.40 -2.13
CA LYS A 373 -13.44 25.11 -1.53
C LYS A 373 -12.98 24.37 -0.27
N THR A 374 -11.71 24.04 -0.19
CA THR A 374 -11.13 23.32 0.96
C THR A 374 -9.69 23.75 1.18
N ASP A 375 -9.23 23.71 2.43
CA ASP A 375 -7.81 23.93 2.76
C ASP A 375 -6.96 22.65 2.70
N SER A 376 -7.61 21.50 2.46
CA SER A 376 -6.96 20.20 2.30
C SER A 376 -6.18 20.08 0.99
N MET A 377 -4.89 20.40 1.05
CA MET A 377 -3.97 20.12 -0.06
C MET A 377 -3.82 18.62 -0.35
N TYR A 378 -4.08 17.75 0.64
CA TYR A 378 -4.09 16.30 0.44
C TYR A 378 -5.21 15.89 -0.50
N THR A 379 -6.44 16.32 -0.21
CA THR A 379 -7.63 16.00 -1.01
C THR A 379 -7.54 16.63 -2.40
N ILE A 380 -7.12 17.89 -2.50
CA ILE A 380 -6.97 18.57 -3.80
C ILE A 380 -5.96 17.85 -4.70
N LYS A 381 -4.73 17.61 -4.22
CA LYS A 381 -3.71 16.90 -5.01
C LYS A 381 -4.10 15.46 -5.30
N GLY A 382 -4.78 14.82 -4.35
CA GLY A 382 -5.31 13.47 -4.51
C GLY A 382 -6.26 13.37 -5.70
N LEU A 383 -7.33 14.15 -5.65
CA LEU A 383 -8.42 14.08 -6.63
C LEU A 383 -8.09 14.77 -7.97
N THR A 384 -7.17 15.75 -8.01
CA THR A 384 -6.88 16.46 -9.27
C THR A 384 -5.61 15.99 -9.99
N GLN A 385 -4.67 15.36 -9.27
CA GLN A 385 -3.36 14.97 -9.84
C GLN A 385 -3.07 13.47 -9.70
N SER A 386 -3.65 12.80 -8.71
CA SER A 386 -3.20 11.46 -8.30
C SER A 386 -4.14 10.32 -8.70
N ILE A 387 -5.38 10.60 -9.15
CA ILE A 387 -6.37 9.58 -9.55
C ILE A 387 -5.75 8.51 -10.43
N ARG A 388 -5.18 8.89 -11.59
CA ARG A 388 -4.57 7.95 -12.54
C ARG A 388 -3.47 7.11 -11.90
N LYS A 389 -2.64 7.71 -11.05
CA LYS A 389 -1.56 7.01 -10.34
C LYS A 389 -2.13 6.00 -9.33
N TRP A 390 -3.16 6.36 -8.58
CA TRP A 390 -3.82 5.45 -7.63
C TRP A 390 -4.47 4.27 -8.35
N GLU A 391 -5.15 4.53 -9.46
CA GLU A 391 -5.76 3.50 -10.31
C GLU A 391 -4.71 2.60 -10.96
N ASP A 392 -3.60 3.15 -11.44
CA ASP A 392 -2.48 2.37 -11.97
C ASP A 392 -1.87 1.44 -10.92
N GLN A 393 -1.91 1.84 -9.65
CA GLN A 393 -1.46 1.04 -8.52
C GLN A 393 -2.56 0.17 -7.91
N GLY A 394 -3.79 0.21 -8.45
CA GLY A 394 -4.93 -0.55 -7.93
C GLY A 394 -5.32 -0.21 -6.50
N PHE A 395 -4.97 0.99 -6.02
CA PHE A 395 -5.18 1.46 -4.63
C PHE A 395 -4.47 0.65 -3.52
N PHE A 396 -3.78 -0.45 -3.83
CA PHE A 396 -3.15 -1.35 -2.84
C PHE A 396 -2.16 -0.67 -1.88
N LEU A 397 -1.46 0.36 -2.35
CA LEU A 397 -0.46 1.13 -1.56
C LEU A 397 -0.93 2.55 -1.25
N THR A 398 -2.20 2.86 -1.49
CA THR A 398 -2.75 4.20 -1.28
C THR A 398 -3.30 4.29 0.14
N ALA A 399 -2.76 5.22 0.93
CA ALA A 399 -3.34 5.53 2.23
C ALA A 399 -4.79 5.97 2.05
N ASN A 400 -5.72 5.43 2.85
CA ASN A 400 -7.16 5.67 2.72
C ASN A 400 -7.69 5.31 1.31
N GLY A 401 -7.12 4.28 0.67
CA GLY A 401 -7.41 3.89 -0.71
C GLY A 401 -8.89 3.57 -0.97
N ASP A 402 -9.59 2.97 0.00
CA ASP A 402 -11.01 2.63 -0.14
C ASP A 402 -11.89 3.89 -0.15
N LEU A 403 -11.61 4.86 0.72
CA LEU A 403 -12.29 6.17 0.69
C LEU A 403 -11.98 6.92 -0.61
N ALA A 404 -10.71 6.92 -1.05
CA ALA A 404 -10.35 7.54 -2.33
C ALA A 404 -11.10 6.88 -3.51
N LYS A 405 -11.18 5.55 -3.54
CA LYS A 405 -11.94 4.79 -4.54
C LYS A 405 -13.42 5.17 -4.49
N LEU A 406 -14.04 5.16 -3.30
CA LEU A 406 -15.42 5.57 -3.09
C LEU A 406 -15.67 6.98 -3.65
N THR A 407 -14.88 7.98 -3.24
CA THR A 407 -14.99 9.36 -3.71
C THR A 407 -14.88 9.46 -5.23
N ILE A 408 -13.92 8.78 -5.86
CA ILE A 408 -13.73 8.78 -7.32
C ILE A 408 -14.96 8.22 -8.04
N THR A 409 -15.56 7.13 -7.55
CA THR A 409 -16.77 6.57 -8.16
C THR A 409 -17.96 7.52 -8.10
N LYS A 410 -18.13 8.23 -6.97
CA LYS A 410 -19.17 9.26 -6.82
C LYS A 410 -18.95 10.45 -7.75
N ILE A 411 -17.71 10.90 -7.91
CA ILE A 411 -17.34 11.96 -8.85
C ILE A 411 -17.69 11.56 -10.29
N ARG A 412 -17.32 10.35 -10.70
CA ARG A 412 -17.59 9.83 -12.06
C ARG A 412 -19.06 9.62 -12.35
N GLY A 413 -19.89 9.39 -11.33
CA GLY A 413 -21.33 9.24 -11.49
C GLY A 413 -22.08 10.56 -11.74
N ARG A 414 -21.40 11.72 -11.72
CA ARG A 414 -22.00 13.02 -12.00
C ARG A 414 -22.07 13.28 -13.51
N CYS A 415 -23.10 14.01 -13.94
CA CYS A 415 -23.28 14.45 -15.33
C CYS A 415 -22.69 15.86 -15.59
N ALA A 416 -22.15 16.50 -14.55
CA ALA A 416 -21.59 17.85 -14.57
C ALA A 416 -20.25 17.90 -13.82
N ARG A 417 -19.40 18.88 -14.19
CA ARG A 417 -18.03 19.00 -13.67
C ARG A 417 -18.00 19.28 -12.17
N THR A 418 -16.94 18.79 -11.54
CA THR A 418 -16.60 19.07 -10.14
C THR A 418 -15.25 19.78 -10.07
N ARG A 419 -15.23 20.94 -9.42
CA ARG A 419 -14.04 21.79 -9.24
C ARG A 419 -13.61 21.83 -7.80
N LEU A 420 -12.29 21.87 -7.60
CA LEU A 420 -11.68 22.13 -6.30
C LEU A 420 -10.86 23.42 -6.35
N THR A 421 -11.01 24.25 -5.32
CA THR A 421 -10.15 25.41 -5.07
C THR A 421 -9.54 25.32 -3.70
N TRP A 422 -8.23 25.56 -3.62
CA TRP A 422 -7.57 25.68 -2.35
C TRP A 422 -7.88 27.02 -1.69
N VAL A 423 -8.31 26.97 -0.43
CA VAL A 423 -8.42 28.16 0.43
C VAL A 423 -7.44 28.04 1.58
N LYS A 424 -6.98 29.18 2.09
CA LYS A 424 -6.07 29.18 3.24
C LYS A 424 -6.86 28.93 4.53
N GLY A 425 -6.54 27.87 5.25
CA GLY A 425 -7.12 27.59 6.56
C GLY A 425 -6.84 28.71 7.57
N HIS A 426 -7.81 28.98 8.44
CA HIS A 426 -7.77 30.00 9.50
C HIS A 426 -7.34 31.41 9.04
N ALA A 427 -7.81 31.84 7.87
CA ALA A 427 -7.43 33.11 7.26
C ALA A 427 -8.56 34.15 7.19
N GLY A 428 -9.65 34.03 7.97
CA GLY A 428 -10.78 34.96 7.91
C GLY A 428 -11.82 34.66 6.84
N THR A 429 -11.76 33.50 6.18
CA THR A 429 -12.72 33.13 5.13
C THR A 429 -13.96 32.52 5.78
N HIS A 430 -15.04 33.31 5.90
CA HIS A 430 -16.28 32.92 6.60
C HIS A 430 -16.74 31.49 6.28
N GLY A 431 -16.84 31.12 5.01
CA GLY A 431 -17.28 29.77 4.61
C GLY A 431 -16.35 28.64 5.09
N ASN A 432 -15.03 28.85 5.08
CA ASN A 432 -14.09 27.86 5.61
C ASN A 432 -14.15 27.78 7.14
N GLU A 433 -14.33 28.92 7.82
CA GLU A 433 -14.46 28.95 9.28
C GLU A 433 -15.75 28.28 9.76
N GLN A 434 -16.85 28.41 9.00
CA GLN A 434 -18.07 27.66 9.27
C GLN A 434 -17.90 26.15 8.99
N ALA A 435 -17.18 25.78 7.93
CA ALA A 435 -16.85 24.38 7.67
C ALA A 435 -15.99 23.77 8.78
N ASP A 436 -14.95 24.47 9.25
CA ASP A 436 -14.13 24.08 10.41
C ASP A 436 -14.99 23.88 11.66
N ARG A 437 -15.87 24.85 11.97
CA ARG A 437 -16.81 24.76 13.10
C ARG A 437 -17.69 23.51 13.02
N LEU A 438 -18.23 23.19 11.83
CA LEU A 438 -19.06 22.01 11.60
C LEU A 438 -18.26 20.70 11.68
N ALA A 439 -17.00 20.69 11.21
CA ALA A 439 -16.11 19.55 11.33
C ALA A 439 -15.84 19.23 12.80
N ASP A 440 -15.61 20.28 13.59
CA ASP A 440 -15.34 20.20 15.01
C ASP A 440 -16.59 19.80 15.83
N GLU A 441 -17.79 20.22 15.40
CA GLU A 441 -19.07 19.72 15.89
C GLU A 441 -19.27 18.23 15.57
N GLY A 442 -18.98 17.83 14.33
CA GLY A 442 -19.06 16.43 13.87
C GLY A 442 -18.17 15.51 14.71
N ARG A 443 -16.93 15.93 14.95
CA ARG A 443 -15.96 15.18 15.78
C ARG A 443 -16.50 14.91 17.19
N ARG A 444 -17.18 15.91 17.80
CA ARG A 444 -17.71 15.85 19.17
C ARG A 444 -19.00 15.04 19.32
N LYS A 445 -19.62 14.57 18.23
CA LYS A 445 -20.80 13.70 18.34
C LYS A 445 -20.47 12.42 19.09
N ASN A 446 -21.44 11.81 19.77
CA ASN A 446 -21.19 10.57 20.53
C ASN A 446 -21.07 9.33 19.63
N ALA A 447 -21.87 9.26 18.57
CA ALA A 447 -21.91 8.13 17.64
C ALA A 447 -21.46 8.56 16.23
N PRO A 448 -20.78 7.67 15.48
CA PRO A 448 -20.53 7.88 14.05
C PRO A 448 -21.82 8.08 13.27
N ASP A 449 -21.81 8.98 12.29
CA ASP A 449 -22.95 9.12 11.39
C ASP A 449 -22.99 7.96 10.38
N ILE A 450 -24.20 7.58 9.96
CA ILE A 450 -24.40 6.55 8.93
C ILE A 450 -24.30 7.24 7.57
N ILE A 451 -23.30 6.85 6.79
CA ILE A 451 -23.08 7.36 5.44
C ILE A 451 -23.11 6.23 4.41
N ASP A 452 -23.35 6.55 3.15
CA ASP A 452 -23.34 5.57 2.08
C ASP A 452 -21.90 5.20 1.69
N THR A 453 -21.41 4.04 2.13
CA THR A 453 -20.05 3.57 1.83
C THR A 453 -19.98 2.61 0.64
N ARG A 454 -21.09 2.44 -0.11
CA ARG A 454 -21.14 1.56 -1.28
C ARG A 454 -20.30 2.12 -2.43
N ILE A 455 -19.34 1.32 -2.87
CA ILE A 455 -18.53 1.60 -4.05
C ILE A 455 -19.30 1.11 -5.29
N ASN A 456 -19.40 1.97 -6.32
CA ASN A 456 -19.93 1.54 -7.60
C ASN A 456 -18.84 0.79 -8.39
N GLU A 457 -18.83 -0.53 -8.29
CA GLU A 457 -17.82 -1.40 -8.93
C GLU A 457 -17.75 -1.25 -10.47
N SER A 458 -18.85 -0.82 -11.12
CA SER A 458 -18.84 -0.55 -12.57
C SER A 458 -17.92 0.62 -12.95
N LEU A 459 -17.61 1.51 -12.00
CA LEU A 459 -16.75 2.69 -12.17
C LEU A 459 -15.35 2.52 -11.57
N VAL A 460 -14.99 1.29 -11.20
CA VAL A 460 -13.69 0.94 -10.62
C VAL A 460 -12.87 0.14 -11.63
N LEU A 461 -11.60 0.52 -11.79
CA LEU A 461 -10.65 -0.30 -12.55
C LEU A 461 -10.18 -1.49 -11.69
N PRO A 462 -10.30 -2.74 -12.18
CA PRO A 462 -9.90 -3.92 -11.40
C PRO A 462 -8.38 -4.02 -11.28
N GLY A 463 -7.87 -4.43 -10.12
CA GLY A 463 -6.44 -4.62 -9.86
C GLY A 463 -5.58 -3.39 -10.21
N ALA A 464 -4.30 -3.60 -10.53
CA ALA A 464 -3.32 -2.59 -10.90
C ALA A 464 -2.93 -2.66 -12.39
N LYS A 465 -2.55 -1.54 -13.01
CA LYS A 465 -2.11 -1.49 -14.42
C LYS A 465 -0.77 -2.19 -14.59
N LEU A 466 -0.73 -3.25 -15.39
CA LEU A 466 0.48 -4.04 -15.60
C LEU A 466 1.60 -3.21 -16.27
N LYS A 467 1.26 -2.34 -17.24
CA LYS A 467 2.21 -1.46 -17.92
C LYS A 467 2.86 -0.44 -16.98
N ALA A 468 2.15 0.02 -15.95
CA ALA A 468 2.70 0.92 -14.92
C ALA A 468 3.47 0.17 -13.81
N MET A 469 3.37 -1.16 -13.77
CA MET A 469 3.96 -1.97 -12.71
C MET A 469 5.49 -1.90 -12.71
N THR A 470 6.07 -1.84 -11.52
CA THR A 470 7.52 -2.01 -11.29
C THR A 470 7.75 -3.23 -10.41
N GLN A 471 8.97 -3.79 -10.41
CA GLN A 471 9.30 -4.92 -9.55
C GLN A 471 9.08 -4.57 -8.07
N SER A 472 9.46 -3.36 -7.65
CA SER A 472 9.27 -2.93 -6.26
C SER A 472 7.80 -2.79 -5.90
N LEU A 473 6.95 -2.29 -6.81
CA LEU A 473 5.52 -2.16 -6.58
C LEU A 473 4.87 -3.54 -6.46
N ALA A 474 5.13 -4.43 -7.43
CA ALA A 474 4.64 -5.81 -7.41
C ALA A 474 5.06 -6.55 -6.15
N TYR A 475 6.32 -6.43 -5.73
CA TYR A 475 6.82 -7.03 -4.50
C TYR A 475 6.07 -6.56 -3.25
N LYS A 476 5.83 -5.24 -3.12
CA LYS A 476 5.09 -4.67 -1.99
C LYS A 476 3.64 -5.16 -1.97
N ILE A 477 2.96 -5.16 -3.12
CA ILE A 477 1.58 -5.63 -3.25
C ILE A 477 1.49 -7.12 -2.87
N ILE A 478 2.36 -7.97 -3.43
CA ILE A 478 2.40 -9.41 -3.09
C ILE A 478 2.59 -9.63 -1.59
N ARG A 479 3.48 -8.86 -0.95
CA ARG A 479 3.67 -8.96 0.51
C ARG A 479 2.43 -8.58 1.28
N ILE A 480 1.77 -7.48 0.94
CA ILE A 480 0.54 -7.05 1.60
C ILE A 480 -0.58 -8.09 1.40
N SER A 481 -0.75 -8.60 0.18
CA SER A 481 -1.72 -9.66 -0.11
C SER A 481 -1.45 -10.93 0.70
N LYS A 482 -0.19 -11.39 0.78
CA LYS A 482 0.19 -12.53 1.62
C LYS A 482 -0.11 -12.29 3.10
N MET A 483 0.16 -11.07 3.58
CA MET A 483 -0.09 -10.72 4.97
C MET A 483 -1.58 -10.71 5.31
N ARG A 484 -2.47 -10.43 4.35
CA ARG A 484 -3.93 -10.49 4.55
C ARG A 484 -4.48 -11.91 4.68
N GLU A 485 -3.72 -12.94 4.35
CA GLU A 485 -4.15 -14.33 4.53
C GLU A 485 -4.30 -14.65 6.03
N ASP A 486 -5.41 -15.28 6.43
CA ASP A 486 -5.70 -15.64 7.83
C ASP A 486 -4.53 -16.38 8.49
N ARG A 487 -3.95 -17.37 7.79
CA ARG A 487 -2.78 -18.13 8.29
C ARG A 487 -1.56 -17.24 8.59
N TYR A 488 -1.39 -16.15 7.85
CA TYR A 488 -0.31 -15.20 8.11
C TYR A 488 -0.65 -14.34 9.33
N GLN A 489 -1.90 -13.86 9.43
CA GLN A 489 -2.38 -13.10 10.59
C GLN A 489 -2.30 -13.93 11.88
N ASP A 490 -2.71 -15.20 11.85
CA ASP A 490 -2.59 -16.14 12.96
C ASP A 490 -1.13 -16.32 13.41
N ALA A 491 -0.19 -16.34 12.45
CA ALA A 491 1.23 -16.40 12.77
C ALA A 491 1.73 -15.11 13.44
N LEU A 492 1.20 -13.95 13.06
CA LEU A 492 1.54 -12.67 13.67
C LEU A 492 0.91 -12.49 15.06
N ASP A 493 -0.29 -13.02 15.29
CA ASP A 493 -1.00 -12.89 16.56
C ASP A 493 -0.43 -13.84 17.63
N GLN A 494 0.68 -13.41 18.22
CA GLN A 494 1.30 -14.09 19.35
C GLN A 494 0.80 -13.49 20.66
N LYS A 495 -0.01 -14.23 21.41
CA LYS A 495 -0.63 -13.79 22.69
C LYS A 495 0.33 -13.04 23.63
N ALA A 496 1.56 -13.53 23.80
CA ALA A 496 2.56 -12.89 24.64
C ALA A 496 3.03 -11.54 24.08
N THR A 497 3.23 -11.45 22.77
CA THR A 497 3.56 -10.19 22.08
C THR A 497 2.42 -9.18 22.22
N THR A 498 1.17 -9.62 22.01
CA THR A 498 -0.01 -8.77 22.13
C THR A 498 -0.14 -8.20 23.55
N ARG A 499 0.01 -9.04 24.58
CA ARG A 499 0.05 -8.59 25.99
C ARG A 499 1.14 -7.55 26.25
N ASN A 500 2.35 -7.78 25.74
CA ASN A 500 3.48 -6.88 25.93
C ASN A 500 3.27 -5.52 25.23
N ILE A 501 2.64 -5.52 24.06
CA ILE A 501 2.25 -4.30 23.36
C ILE A 501 1.24 -3.49 24.17
N GLU A 502 0.20 -4.13 24.71
CA GLU A 502 -0.80 -3.40 25.51
C GLU A 502 -0.20 -2.77 26.78
N LEU A 503 0.65 -3.51 27.50
CA LEU A 503 1.42 -2.95 28.63
C LEU A 503 2.32 -1.77 28.21
N ALA A 504 2.91 -1.83 27.01
CA ALA A 504 3.72 -0.74 26.47
C ALA A 504 2.86 0.48 26.11
N LYS A 505 1.68 0.29 25.52
CA LYS A 505 0.73 1.38 25.20
C LYS A 505 0.27 2.10 26.45
N GLU A 506 -0.21 1.37 27.46
CA GLU A 506 -0.65 1.92 28.75
C GLU A 506 0.44 2.79 29.40
N ALA A 507 1.69 2.32 29.34
CA ALA A 507 2.83 3.04 29.90
C ALA A 507 3.14 4.38 29.20
N THR A 508 2.68 4.60 27.95
CA THR A 508 2.89 5.88 27.25
C THR A 508 1.95 6.98 27.72
N VAL A 509 0.73 6.65 28.18
CA VAL A 509 -0.24 7.64 28.67
C VAL A 509 0.23 8.28 29.97
N LEU A 510 0.76 7.46 30.90
CA LEU A 510 1.14 7.87 32.25
C LEU A 510 2.35 8.81 32.34
N LEU A 511 2.99 9.14 31.22
CA LEU A 511 4.25 9.90 31.18
C LEU A 511 4.15 11.23 30.44
N GLU A 512 3.04 11.52 29.77
CA GLU A 512 2.88 12.77 29.03
C GLU A 512 2.38 13.90 29.95
N PRO A 513 3.00 15.10 29.89
CA PRO A 513 2.58 16.25 30.71
C PRO A 513 1.24 16.86 30.28
N GLU A 514 0.74 16.50 29.09
CA GLU A 514 -0.57 16.90 28.53
C GLU A 514 -1.31 15.61 28.14
N PRO A 515 -2.60 15.44 28.48
CA PRO A 515 -3.34 14.23 28.16
C PRO A 515 -3.49 14.09 26.64
N ARG A 516 -2.69 13.21 26.04
CA ARG A 516 -2.90 12.69 24.67
C ARG A 516 -3.18 11.20 24.73
N GLY A 517 -3.79 10.68 23.67
CA GLY A 517 -4.01 9.24 23.51
C GLY A 517 -2.72 8.41 23.56
N ALA A 518 -2.85 7.14 23.91
CA ALA A 518 -1.75 6.18 23.94
C ALA A 518 -1.08 6.04 22.56
N ALA A 519 0.19 5.66 22.55
CA ALA A 519 0.87 5.33 21.30
C ALA A 519 0.21 4.13 20.61
N THR A 520 0.15 4.13 19.28
CA THR A 520 -0.35 2.98 18.51
C THR A 520 0.64 1.81 18.53
N THR A 521 0.17 0.60 18.21
CA THR A 521 1.05 -0.58 18.03
C THR A 521 2.21 -0.30 17.07
N ALA A 522 1.92 0.39 15.96
CA ALA A 522 2.92 0.78 14.98
C ALA A 522 3.96 1.73 15.56
N GLN A 523 3.54 2.73 16.34
CA GLN A 523 4.45 3.65 17.02
C GLN A 523 5.34 2.93 18.02
N ILE A 524 4.81 2.01 18.83
CA ILE A 524 5.61 1.19 19.76
C ILE A 524 6.69 0.44 18.99
N TRP A 525 6.34 -0.28 17.92
CA TRP A 525 7.30 -1.06 17.15
C TRP A 525 8.35 -0.20 16.45
N LEU A 526 7.95 0.87 15.77
CA LEU A 526 8.87 1.79 15.12
C LEU A 526 9.82 2.44 16.14
N SER A 527 9.34 2.69 17.35
CA SER A 527 10.16 3.27 18.41
C SER A 527 11.31 2.37 18.88
N THR A 528 11.19 1.04 18.78
CA THR A 528 12.29 0.11 19.09
C THR A 528 13.52 0.34 18.21
N ARG A 529 13.36 1.04 17.09
CA ARG A 529 14.40 1.36 16.11
C ARG A 529 14.91 2.79 16.22
N HIS A 530 14.53 3.52 17.27
CA HIS A 530 14.88 4.92 17.45
C HIS A 530 16.39 5.15 17.30
N GLN A 531 16.78 6.28 16.70
CA GLN A 531 18.17 6.60 16.39
C GLN A 531 19.08 6.62 17.63
N ASP A 532 18.47 6.91 18.78
CA ASP A 532 19.11 6.99 20.09
C ASP A 532 19.62 5.64 20.60
N PHE A 533 19.10 4.53 20.06
CA PHE A 533 19.47 3.19 20.50
C PHE A 533 20.63 2.61 19.69
N SER A 534 21.54 1.94 20.38
CA SER A 534 22.55 1.08 19.78
C SER A 534 21.91 -0.13 19.09
N ARG A 535 22.59 -0.77 18.12
CA ARG A 535 22.04 -1.94 17.40
C ARG A 535 21.66 -3.08 18.36
N SER A 536 22.45 -3.29 19.41
CA SER A 536 22.17 -4.28 20.46
C SER A 536 20.92 -3.96 21.25
N VAL A 537 20.74 -2.70 21.66
CA VAL A 537 19.53 -2.26 22.37
C VAL A 537 18.28 -2.39 21.50
N ARG A 538 18.36 -2.03 20.21
CA ARG A 538 17.23 -2.22 19.27
C ARG A 538 16.82 -3.67 19.16
N TYR A 539 17.79 -4.59 19.06
CA TYR A 539 17.52 -6.03 19.07
C TYR A 539 16.94 -6.49 20.40
N PHE A 540 17.47 -5.98 21.52
CA PHE A 540 16.99 -6.31 22.85
C PHE A 540 15.54 -5.91 23.08
N LEU A 541 15.17 -4.66 22.79
CA LEU A 541 13.78 -4.20 22.93
C LEU A 541 12.84 -4.97 22.01
N TRP A 542 13.26 -5.21 20.76
CA TRP A 542 12.48 -6.00 19.80
C TRP A 542 12.22 -7.43 20.30
N MET A 543 13.25 -8.12 20.81
CA MET A 543 13.13 -9.46 21.40
C MET A 543 12.30 -9.44 22.68
N LEU A 544 12.42 -8.40 23.51
CA LEU A 544 11.68 -8.25 24.75
C LEU A 544 10.18 -8.14 24.48
N ILE A 545 9.76 -7.27 23.56
CA ILE A 545 8.33 -7.10 23.23
C ILE A 545 7.76 -8.38 22.62
N HIS A 546 8.52 -9.08 21.76
CA HIS A 546 8.08 -10.37 21.21
C HIS A 546 8.09 -11.55 22.19
N ASP A 547 8.51 -11.34 23.44
CA ASP A 547 8.76 -12.43 24.38
C ASP A 547 9.71 -13.51 23.82
N GLY A 548 10.69 -13.07 23.02
CA GLY A 548 11.57 -13.94 22.25
C GLY A 548 12.75 -14.50 23.05
N TYR A 549 12.96 -14.08 24.29
CA TYR A 549 14.07 -14.55 25.11
C TYR A 549 13.75 -15.86 25.81
N LYS A 550 14.75 -16.74 25.92
CA LYS A 550 14.62 -18.01 26.64
C LYS A 550 14.76 -17.76 28.14
N VAL A 551 13.63 -17.58 28.82
CA VAL A 551 13.52 -17.28 30.25
C VAL A 551 12.28 -17.99 30.83
N GLY A 552 12.21 -18.13 32.16
CA GLY A 552 11.06 -18.71 32.87
C GLY A 552 10.58 -20.05 32.29
N ASP A 553 9.28 -20.13 32.00
CA ASP A 553 8.59 -21.33 31.50
C ASP A 553 9.16 -21.90 30.20
N HIS A 554 9.91 -21.12 29.42
CA HIS A 554 10.58 -21.67 28.24
C HIS A 554 11.56 -22.79 28.60
N TRP A 555 12.29 -22.64 29.70
CA TRP A 555 13.29 -23.62 30.15
C TRP A 555 12.65 -24.90 30.69
N ARG A 556 11.46 -24.83 31.28
CA ARG A 556 10.69 -26.01 31.73
C ARG A 556 10.38 -27.00 30.61
N LYS A 557 10.39 -26.54 29.36
CA LYS A 557 10.10 -27.35 28.17
C LYS A 557 11.36 -27.97 27.56
N ILE A 558 12.54 -27.75 28.16
CA ILE A 558 13.83 -28.22 27.66
C ILE A 558 14.38 -29.22 28.69
N PRO A 559 14.39 -30.52 28.36
CA PRO A 559 14.92 -31.55 29.26
C PRO A 559 16.36 -31.27 29.70
N GLY A 560 16.61 -31.33 31.00
CA GLY A 560 17.93 -31.15 31.62
C GLY A 560 18.35 -29.69 31.83
N HIS A 561 17.44 -28.74 31.65
CA HIS A 561 17.66 -27.31 31.86
C HIS A 561 16.51 -26.62 32.61
N GLU A 562 15.62 -27.40 33.22
CA GLU A 562 14.43 -26.93 33.91
C GLU A 562 14.77 -26.00 35.09
N GLU A 563 15.93 -26.20 35.73
CA GLU A 563 16.43 -25.36 36.82
C GLU A 563 16.68 -23.91 36.38
N LYS A 564 16.95 -23.68 35.08
CA LYS A 564 17.13 -22.33 34.51
C LYS A 564 15.82 -21.54 34.37
N ALA A 565 14.68 -22.17 34.66
CA ALA A 565 13.39 -21.49 34.72
C ALA A 565 13.24 -20.62 35.97
N TYR A 566 14.07 -20.84 36.99
CA TYR A 566 13.94 -20.23 38.31
C TYR A 566 15.19 -19.44 38.70
N CYS A 567 14.98 -18.37 39.47
CA CYS A 567 16.07 -17.55 39.97
C CYS A 567 16.66 -18.18 41.23
N LYS A 568 17.96 -18.51 41.18
CA LYS A 568 18.69 -19.10 42.32
C LYS A 568 18.91 -18.13 43.48
N HIS A 569 18.77 -16.82 43.26
CA HIS A 569 19.02 -15.79 44.28
C HIS A 569 17.75 -15.36 45.02
N CYS A 570 16.57 -15.60 44.43
CA CYS A 570 15.31 -15.06 44.92
C CYS A 570 14.35 -16.16 45.33
N GLY A 571 14.84 -17.23 45.98
CA GLY A 571 14.02 -18.32 46.49
C GLY A 571 13.23 -19.08 45.42
N GLU A 572 13.85 -19.40 44.29
CA GLU A 572 13.24 -20.15 43.18
C GLU A 572 11.97 -19.52 42.60
N VAL A 573 11.87 -18.18 42.59
CA VAL A 573 10.85 -17.47 41.82
C VAL A 573 11.09 -17.67 40.32
N ILE A 574 10.00 -17.78 39.54
CA ILE A 574 10.08 -17.89 38.08
C ILE A 574 10.85 -16.70 37.50
N GLU A 575 11.95 -16.99 36.80
CA GLU A 575 12.85 -15.98 36.26
C GLU A 575 12.34 -15.47 34.90
N ASN A 576 11.29 -14.64 34.90
CA ASN A 576 10.78 -13.97 33.69
C ASN A 576 11.45 -12.59 33.47
N MET A 577 11.17 -11.92 32.33
CA MET A 577 11.81 -10.62 32.03
C MET A 577 11.47 -9.52 33.03
N GLU A 578 10.27 -9.53 33.62
CA GLU A 578 9.90 -8.57 34.64
C GLU A 578 10.72 -8.78 35.92
N HIS A 579 10.86 -10.03 36.37
CA HIS A 579 11.72 -10.38 37.50
C HIS A 579 13.17 -9.95 37.23
N ILE A 580 13.74 -10.36 36.10
CA ILE A 580 15.14 -10.07 35.73
C ILE A 580 15.41 -8.57 35.73
N LEU A 581 14.54 -7.78 35.10
CA LEU A 581 14.78 -6.36 34.93
C LEU A 581 14.42 -5.54 36.17
N LEU A 582 13.41 -5.92 36.95
CA LEU A 582 12.84 -5.03 37.97
C LEU A 582 12.87 -5.56 39.40
N ARG A 583 13.06 -6.87 39.62
CA ARG A 583 12.87 -7.48 40.97
C ARG A 583 14.00 -8.39 41.43
N CYS A 584 14.94 -8.76 40.55
CA CYS A 584 15.99 -9.72 40.86
C CYS A 584 16.98 -9.16 41.90
N GLU A 585 17.26 -9.94 42.95
CA GLU A 585 18.20 -9.57 44.03
C GLU A 585 19.66 -9.90 43.70
N ALA A 586 19.90 -10.59 42.58
CA ALA A 586 21.25 -10.91 42.15
C ALA A 586 22.06 -9.64 41.84
N ALA A 587 23.40 -9.75 41.90
CA ALA A 587 24.27 -8.60 41.73
C ALA A 587 24.00 -7.85 40.42
N GLY A 588 23.75 -6.54 40.54
CA GLY A 588 23.71 -5.58 39.45
C GLY A 588 22.35 -4.99 39.09
N GLN A 589 21.24 -5.69 39.29
CA GLN A 589 19.91 -5.18 38.91
C GLN A 589 19.58 -3.87 39.64
N SER A 590 19.51 -3.91 40.98
CA SER A 590 19.17 -2.75 41.80
C SER A 590 20.21 -1.65 41.67
N GLN A 591 21.49 -2.04 41.73
CA GLN A 591 22.61 -1.13 41.59
C GLN A 591 22.57 -0.32 40.28
N ILE A 592 22.25 -0.95 39.14
CA ILE A 592 22.16 -0.26 37.85
C ILE A 592 20.99 0.74 37.84
N TRP A 593 19.84 0.37 38.40
CA TRP A 593 18.70 1.30 38.49
C TRP A 593 18.95 2.45 39.47
N ASP A 594 19.68 2.22 40.56
CA ASP A 594 20.10 3.29 41.47
C ASP A 594 20.99 4.29 40.74
N LEU A 595 21.97 3.82 39.96
CA LEU A 595 22.83 4.68 39.14
C LEU A 595 22.03 5.48 38.09
N ALA A 596 21.09 4.82 37.41
CA ALA A 596 20.19 5.45 36.45
C ALA A 596 19.31 6.53 37.10
N ASN A 597 18.79 6.23 38.29
CA ASN A 597 17.96 7.14 39.07
C ASN A 597 18.76 8.35 39.57
N VAL A 598 20.03 8.20 39.92
CA VAL A 598 20.90 9.34 40.29
C VAL A 598 21.00 10.33 39.12
N ILE A 599 21.27 9.85 37.90
CA ILE A 599 21.31 10.71 36.70
C ILE A 599 19.95 11.38 36.49
N TRP A 600 18.87 10.60 36.57
CA TRP A 600 17.53 11.10 36.34
C TRP A 600 17.13 12.20 37.33
N LYS A 601 17.38 11.98 38.62
CA LYS A 601 17.09 12.93 39.69
C LYS A 601 17.93 14.19 39.57
N LYS A 602 19.21 14.11 39.18
CA LYS A 602 20.04 15.29 38.88
C LYS A 602 19.43 16.14 37.76
N LYS A 603 18.83 15.50 36.75
CA LYS A 603 18.23 16.19 35.61
C LYS A 603 16.88 16.84 35.94
N THR A 604 16.00 16.10 36.61
CA THR A 604 14.57 16.43 36.73
C THR A 604 14.14 16.82 38.14
N GLY A 605 14.91 16.45 39.16
CA GLY A 605 14.50 16.49 40.56
C GLY A 605 13.58 15.34 40.98
N LEU A 606 13.16 14.47 40.06
CA LEU A 606 12.17 13.42 40.28
C LEU A 606 12.81 12.03 40.37
N HIS A 607 12.10 11.08 40.96
CA HIS A 607 12.50 9.67 40.99
C HIS A 607 12.22 8.99 39.64
N LEU A 608 13.09 8.06 39.24
CA LEU A 608 12.90 7.26 38.04
C LEU A 608 12.00 6.05 38.33
N GLU A 609 10.70 6.21 38.14
CA GLU A 609 9.73 5.13 38.33
C GLU A 609 9.57 4.28 37.06
N LEU A 610 9.80 2.98 37.19
CA LEU A 610 9.79 2.03 36.07
C LEU A 610 8.87 0.85 36.31
N ASN A 611 8.27 0.38 35.21
CA ASN A 611 7.62 -0.92 35.10
C ASN A 611 8.02 -1.53 33.75
N ILE A 612 7.63 -2.78 33.50
CA ILE A 612 8.04 -3.48 32.26
C ILE A 612 7.52 -2.78 31.00
N GLY A 613 6.31 -2.21 31.06
CA GLY A 613 5.71 -1.41 29.99
C GLY A 613 6.55 -0.19 29.63
N LYS A 614 7.02 0.58 30.63
CA LYS A 614 7.90 1.75 30.42
C LYS A 614 9.24 1.38 29.78
N ILE A 615 9.79 0.22 30.12
CA ILE A 615 11.04 -0.28 29.48
C ILE A 615 10.76 -0.65 28.01
N MET A 616 9.70 -1.39 27.74
CA MET A 616 9.30 -1.78 26.38
C MET A 616 8.97 -0.57 25.51
N ALA A 617 8.23 0.39 26.05
CA ALA A 617 7.79 1.60 25.38
C ALA A 617 8.83 2.73 25.40
N CYS A 618 10.01 2.55 25.99
CA CYS A 618 10.91 3.67 26.29
C CYS A 618 11.23 4.53 25.05
N GLY A 619 11.28 3.93 23.85
CA GLY A 619 11.46 4.63 22.57
C GLY A 619 10.32 5.56 22.16
N ALA A 620 9.08 5.22 22.54
CA ALA A 620 7.85 5.93 22.20
C ALA A 620 7.45 6.97 23.25
N VAL A 621 8.03 6.87 24.46
CA VAL A 621 7.79 7.82 25.54
C VAL A 621 8.22 9.23 25.12
N THR A 622 7.25 10.14 25.18
CA THR A 622 7.47 11.57 24.96
C THR A 622 7.27 12.29 26.29
N LEU A 623 8.17 13.21 26.61
CA LEU A 623 8.19 13.99 27.86
C LEU A 623 8.19 15.46 27.46
N GLY A 624 7.97 16.37 28.41
CA GLY A 624 7.72 17.81 28.13
C GLY A 624 8.71 18.53 27.21
N ASN A 625 9.90 17.98 26.97
CA ASN A 625 10.71 18.39 25.83
C ASN A 625 11.54 17.23 25.24
N ALA A 626 11.96 17.40 23.98
CA ALA A 626 12.71 16.40 23.22
C ALA A 626 14.03 15.98 23.89
N SER A 627 14.70 16.88 24.61
CA SER A 627 15.99 16.58 25.25
C SER A 627 15.83 15.66 26.46
N LEU A 628 14.73 15.80 27.20
CA LEU A 628 14.38 14.96 28.34
C LEU A 628 13.92 13.57 27.88
N SER A 629 13.05 13.49 26.87
CA SER A 629 12.65 12.20 26.26
C SER A 629 13.86 11.44 25.73
N ARG A 630 14.82 12.15 25.16
CA ARG A 630 16.08 11.57 24.70
C ARG A 630 16.93 11.01 25.86
N LEU A 631 17.10 11.76 26.94
CA LEU A 631 17.83 11.26 28.11
C LEU A 631 17.15 10.00 28.70
N PHE A 632 15.83 10.04 28.87
CA PHE A 632 15.05 8.90 29.36
C PHE A 632 15.29 7.64 28.51
N ARG A 633 15.17 7.77 27.19
CA ARG A 633 15.44 6.69 26.23
C ARG A 633 16.81 6.06 26.43
N ILE A 634 17.85 6.88 26.47
CA ILE A 634 19.24 6.39 26.59
C ILE A 634 19.42 5.68 27.93
N VAL A 635 19.09 6.34 29.04
CA VAL A 635 19.34 5.83 30.39
C VAL A 635 18.56 4.54 30.66
N VAL A 636 17.26 4.50 30.33
CA VAL A 636 16.43 3.31 30.58
C VAL A 636 16.87 2.13 29.72
N SER A 637 17.11 2.36 28.43
CA SER A 637 17.40 1.27 27.50
C SER A 637 18.80 0.65 27.70
N GLU A 638 19.83 1.46 27.96
CA GLU A 638 21.18 0.95 28.24
C GLU A 638 21.23 0.24 29.60
N SER A 639 20.49 0.73 30.61
CA SER A 639 20.39 0.09 31.92
C SER A 639 19.71 -1.27 31.84
N ALA A 640 18.53 -1.35 31.21
CA ALA A 640 17.81 -2.61 31.05
C ALA A 640 18.63 -3.65 30.25
N HIS A 641 19.29 -3.22 29.17
CA HIS A 641 20.13 -4.10 28.37
C HIS A 641 21.37 -4.59 29.14
N MET A 642 21.98 -3.73 29.98
CA MET A 642 23.10 -4.13 30.84
C MET A 642 22.68 -5.18 31.88
N ILE A 643 21.54 -5.00 32.53
CA ILE A 643 20.98 -5.96 33.49
C ILE A 643 20.76 -7.32 32.81
N TRP A 644 20.13 -7.31 31.63
CA TRP A 644 19.94 -8.52 30.84
C TRP A 644 21.26 -9.22 30.50
N ARG A 645 22.28 -8.44 30.10
CA ARG A 645 23.61 -8.98 29.78
C ARG A 645 24.27 -9.65 30.99
N LEU A 646 24.23 -9.02 32.15
CA LEU A 646 24.76 -9.59 33.39
C LEU A 646 24.06 -10.91 33.73
N ARG A 647 22.73 -10.97 33.58
CA ARG A 647 21.97 -12.23 33.74
C ARG A 647 22.44 -13.30 32.73
N CYS A 648 22.66 -12.96 31.47
CA CYS A 648 23.16 -13.92 30.49
C CYS A 648 24.57 -14.43 30.82
N GLU A 649 25.46 -13.56 31.28
CA GLU A 649 26.80 -13.94 31.70
C GLU A 649 26.74 -14.95 32.87
N ARG A 650 25.86 -14.71 33.85
CA ARG A 650 25.67 -15.61 35.01
C ARG A 650 24.96 -16.92 34.65
N VAL A 651 23.80 -16.87 34.00
CA VAL A 651 22.91 -18.04 33.83
C VAL A 651 23.23 -18.87 32.58
N ILE A 652 23.74 -18.22 31.52
CA ILE A 652 23.98 -18.88 30.23
C ILE A 652 25.46 -19.17 30.00
N GLN A 653 26.35 -18.25 30.40
CA GLN A 653 27.79 -18.44 30.27
C GLN A 653 28.43 -18.99 31.55
N GLU A 654 27.65 -19.13 32.63
CA GLU A 654 28.09 -19.70 33.91
C GLU A 654 29.33 -18.99 34.47
N LYS A 655 29.39 -17.67 34.27
CA LYS A 655 30.43 -16.79 34.83
C LYS A 655 30.09 -16.41 36.26
N ASP A 656 31.14 -16.19 37.06
CA ASP A 656 31.04 -15.63 38.40
C ASP A 656 30.39 -14.24 38.40
N GLU A 657 29.75 -13.89 39.51
CA GLU A 657 29.11 -12.60 39.66
C GLU A 657 30.14 -11.46 39.66
N ALA A 658 29.89 -10.46 38.82
CA ALA A 658 30.71 -9.27 38.77
C ALA A 658 30.62 -8.49 40.09
N SER A 659 31.74 -7.94 40.54
CA SER A 659 31.76 -7.10 41.74
C SER A 659 30.94 -5.82 41.54
N ARG A 660 30.45 -5.22 42.65
CA ARG A 660 29.74 -3.93 42.61
C ARG A 660 30.52 -2.85 41.84
N ARG A 661 31.84 -2.76 42.07
CA ARG A 661 32.70 -1.76 41.39
C ARG A 661 32.79 -2.03 39.89
N GLU A 662 32.89 -3.30 39.50
CA GLU A 662 32.93 -3.68 38.10
C GLU A 662 31.62 -3.34 37.38
N ILE A 663 30.47 -3.64 37.99
CA ILE A 663 29.14 -3.33 37.45
C ILE A 663 28.99 -1.82 37.23
N GLN A 664 29.36 -1.02 38.22
CA GLN A 664 29.34 0.44 38.12
C GLN A 664 30.22 0.94 36.98
N ASN A 665 31.46 0.44 36.86
CA ASN A 665 32.37 0.82 35.78
C ASN A 665 31.84 0.43 34.40
N ARG A 666 31.26 -0.76 34.26
CA ARG A 666 30.65 -1.24 33.01
C ARG A 666 29.47 -0.36 32.61
N TRP A 667 28.60 -0.01 33.55
CA TRP A 667 27.45 0.87 33.29
C TRP A 667 27.87 2.30 32.95
N LEU A 668 28.79 2.89 33.71
CA LEU A 668 29.34 4.22 33.41
C LEU A 668 30.00 4.25 32.04
N ARG A 669 30.74 3.20 31.68
CA ARG A 669 31.33 3.08 30.34
C ARG A 669 30.25 3.06 29.25
N ALA A 670 29.13 2.36 29.45
CA ALA A 670 28.03 2.33 28.49
C ALA A 670 27.41 3.72 28.28
N ILE A 671 27.09 4.41 29.38
CA ILE A 671 26.51 5.77 29.34
C ILE A 671 27.50 6.79 28.75
N ASN A 672 28.77 6.75 29.13
CA ASN A 672 29.80 7.63 28.58
C ASN A 672 30.07 7.37 27.10
N THR A 673 30.00 6.11 26.67
CA THR A 673 30.08 5.77 25.24
C THR A 673 28.92 6.40 24.47
N ARG A 674 27.71 6.45 25.06
CA ARG A 674 26.55 7.12 24.45
C ARG A 674 26.75 8.63 24.33
N LEU A 675 27.23 9.29 25.38
CA LEU A 675 27.58 10.71 25.35
C LEU A 675 28.61 11.00 24.26
N LEU A 676 29.68 10.21 24.18
CA LEU A 676 30.73 10.37 23.16
C LEU A 676 30.18 10.21 21.74
N ILE A 677 29.34 9.20 21.49
CA ILE A 677 28.68 9.01 20.20
C ILE A 677 27.81 10.24 19.86
N ASP A 678 27.04 10.74 20.83
CA ASP A 678 26.20 11.91 20.61
C ASP A 678 27.02 13.15 20.23
N CYS A 679 28.14 13.40 20.91
CA CYS A 679 29.08 14.48 20.57
C CYS A 679 29.64 14.31 19.15
N VAL A 680 30.12 13.12 18.80
CA VAL A 680 30.64 12.83 17.45
C VAL A 680 29.57 13.08 16.38
N MET A 681 28.33 12.66 16.66
CA MET A 681 27.19 12.82 15.76
C MET A 681 26.76 14.28 15.57
N THR A 682 27.34 15.25 16.30
CA THR A 682 27.08 16.69 16.05
C THR A 682 27.81 17.25 14.84
N ASN A 683 28.79 16.51 14.30
CA ASN A 683 29.60 16.96 13.17
C ASN A 683 28.77 16.99 11.87
N THR A 684 28.32 18.18 11.48
CA THR A 684 27.53 18.41 10.27
C THR A 684 28.31 18.14 8.99
N ALA A 685 29.63 18.37 8.96
CA ALA A 685 30.46 18.07 7.80
C ALA A 685 30.54 16.55 7.53
N ARG A 686 30.56 15.73 8.59
CA ARG A 686 30.64 14.27 8.48
C ARG A 686 29.30 13.60 8.24
N TYR A 687 28.23 14.07 8.89
CA TYR A 687 26.94 13.39 8.91
C TYR A 687 25.82 14.12 8.17
N GLY A 688 26.07 15.35 7.69
CA GLY A 688 25.11 16.15 6.92
C GLY A 688 23.74 16.22 7.59
N PRO A 689 22.65 15.85 6.91
CA PRO A 689 21.30 15.90 7.47
C PRO A 689 21.06 14.89 8.62
N LYS A 690 21.96 13.93 8.83
CA LYS A 690 21.88 12.96 9.95
C LYS A 690 22.60 13.46 11.21
N ALA A 691 23.24 14.62 11.15
CA ALA A 691 23.90 15.20 12.32
C ALA A 691 22.88 15.60 13.39
N ILE A 692 23.22 15.36 14.65
CA ILE A 692 22.41 15.78 15.79
C ILE A 692 22.74 17.23 16.09
N LYS A 693 21.72 18.06 16.34
CA LYS A 693 21.95 19.47 16.72
C LYS A 693 22.78 19.53 18.01
N PRO A 694 23.91 20.27 18.03
CA PRO A 694 24.73 20.42 19.25
C PRO A 694 23.92 20.94 20.45
N SER A 695 22.96 21.84 20.21
CA SER A 695 22.05 22.35 21.23
C SER A 695 21.16 21.26 21.86
N LEU A 696 20.75 20.26 21.08
CA LEU A 696 19.97 19.13 21.60
C LEU A 696 20.84 18.23 22.48
N VAL A 697 22.08 17.92 22.04
CA VAL A 697 23.04 17.12 22.83
C VAL A 697 23.35 17.80 24.17
N ARG A 698 23.68 19.10 24.15
CA ARG A 698 23.90 19.87 25.40
C ARG A 698 22.68 19.80 26.30
N LYS A 699 21.50 20.17 25.79
CA LYS A 699 20.25 20.12 26.57
C LYS A 699 19.93 18.73 27.11
N THR A 700 20.30 17.64 26.43
CA THR A 700 20.09 16.27 26.93
C THR A 700 20.98 16.00 28.15
N TRP A 701 22.27 16.32 28.08
CA TRP A 701 23.25 15.90 29.09
C TRP A 701 23.56 16.94 30.18
N THR A 702 23.18 18.21 30.01
CA THR A 702 23.36 19.24 31.04
C THR A 702 22.74 18.82 32.38
N LYS A 703 23.40 19.16 33.49
CA LYS A 703 23.20 18.72 34.88
C LYS A 703 23.61 17.28 35.20
N THR A 704 24.02 16.49 34.22
CA THR A 704 24.42 15.07 34.43
C THR A 704 25.91 14.84 34.27
N ILE A 705 26.63 15.85 33.80
CA ILE A 705 28.07 15.79 33.50
C ILE A 705 28.88 16.05 34.77
N GLN A 706 30.00 15.36 34.91
CA GLN A 706 30.92 15.57 36.01
C GLN A 706 31.72 16.87 35.80
N ASN A 707 31.84 17.69 36.85
CA ASN A 707 32.56 18.97 36.84
C ASN A 707 32.08 19.89 35.71
N GLU A 708 30.76 19.92 35.47
CA GLU A 708 30.17 20.67 34.35
C GLU A 708 30.48 22.17 34.42
N GLU A 709 30.64 22.75 35.61
CA GLU A 709 31.02 24.15 35.78
C GLU A 709 32.40 24.51 35.21
N HIS A 710 33.26 23.52 34.94
CA HIS A 710 34.60 23.71 34.37
C HIS A 710 34.65 23.48 32.85
N LEU A 711 33.53 23.17 32.22
CA LEU A 711 33.47 22.88 30.78
C LEU A 711 33.22 24.14 29.94
N PRO A 712 33.78 24.21 28.72
CA PRO A 712 33.49 25.32 27.81
C PRO A 712 32.04 25.28 27.34
N ASP A 713 31.50 26.44 26.95
CA ASP A 713 30.10 26.59 26.51
C ASP A 713 29.68 25.60 25.40
N ASP A 714 30.60 25.29 24.48
CA ASP A 714 30.41 24.29 23.42
C ASP A 714 31.29 23.04 23.62
N TRP A 715 31.14 22.40 24.79
CA TRP A 715 31.85 21.16 25.13
C TRP A 715 31.56 19.98 24.18
N THR A 716 30.56 20.07 23.31
CA THR A 716 30.23 19.00 22.34
C THR A 716 31.30 18.76 21.28
N LYS A 717 32.23 19.72 21.11
CA LYS A 717 33.36 19.63 20.16
C LYS A 717 34.69 19.27 20.83
N GLY A 718 34.77 19.32 22.16
CA GLY A 718 35.97 18.98 22.93
C GLY A 718 36.01 17.50 23.33
N GLY A 719 37.20 16.92 23.42
CA GLY A 719 37.39 15.59 24.03
C GLY A 719 37.35 15.67 25.56
N GLY A 720 36.93 14.58 26.23
CA GLY A 720 37.10 14.43 27.69
C GLY A 720 35.87 14.67 28.58
N VAL A 721 34.66 14.79 28.02
CA VAL A 721 33.44 14.97 28.82
C VAL A 721 32.88 13.62 29.29
N LEU A 722 32.60 13.48 30.59
CA LEU A 722 32.05 12.27 31.20
C LEU A 722 30.82 12.58 32.05
N VAL A 723 29.85 11.69 32.00
CA VAL A 723 28.71 11.61 32.91
C VAL A 723 29.18 11.06 34.26
N GLY A 724 28.84 11.77 35.34
CA GLY A 724 29.26 11.44 36.70
C GLY A 724 28.07 11.12 37.60
N VAL A 725 28.13 9.97 38.27
CA VAL A 725 27.12 9.55 39.26
C VAL A 725 27.41 10.08 40.68
N GLY A 726 28.50 10.81 40.89
CA GLY A 726 28.94 11.24 42.22
C GLY A 726 29.97 10.28 42.79
#